data_AF-A0A1I7L5U7-F1
#
_entry.id   AF-A0A1I7L5U7-F1
#
_cell.length_a   1.000
_cell.length_b   1.000
_cell.length_c   1.000
_cell.angle_alpha   90.00
_cell.angle_beta   90.00
_cell.angle_gamma   90.00
#
_symmetry.space_group_name_H-M   'P 1'
#
loop_
_entity.id
_entity.type
_entity.pdbx_description
1 polymer ?
#
loop_
_entity_poly.entity_id
_entity_poly.type
_entity_poly.pdbx_seq_one_letter_code
_entity_poly.pdbx_strand_id
1 'polypeptide(L)'
;MGKRYDSEKVNDFITDLDDSVRIYSNKSDIAGSAYGRYIDNTTYIGLAADASKKFIKDVQVEFSTREHDIQKRLIELYVAIDEHFKKTVDASPVARIDTDQIKIIRNFFHELKEILNPNSVEIEGKAEYIKEAFKEFGSVTIPSYHKARNVYKEFSGSGMFLDKLVKKVEDFDLEACEMVDRSGLEQYIEEYIQTVVEEAAILDQMETFEPEMKETVISLIAAKVGGALKELKDLTAKNATVGVMNAPIAAGLKKYLLGCASGCQSFFSDPVNVNNGNYINDREDLVVSGLYPISVRRFYNAQSERSGFFGKGWMSLFDMHLSKENDSAYANIRIIFTDGHEGIYQKINETSHIEKNLSETKETEYIEIHGQSGRLIESDNQYRLIQDDGSYTKFDKDGKLSAFGNSVSELARIEYEDGLPVGIRTGFKYIALDLDENGIITSASDNTGRSVKYEYIKKNGEFLLTNVTYPDGTKRRYGYSDNGIINEVDNPRGITFLKNEYDDKDRVIKQSFPDGGVITYAYDEVNRVTTATEQNGLKVEYISDKYGRHIGTRYPEQGIKESFTYNDKNQKTTVTDKRGYTTRFSYDNRGHLTKIIDAKGNITNITYNAMGKPIVVKGPNGASYKYSYDSLGQLVSVENPLKEEQRLYYNDNGQIEKIRDAEGAYTFLSYDDNNDICYIKDSKGIETFYERDDLGRVISTKNALGAVTRYEYDLMDRIIRVTDPMGNESGYEYDKAGKLISVTNPDGTKKAWEHNSIGKVSEFTDEAGRTTSIKYNN
;
A
#
# COMPACT_ATOMS: atom_id res chain seq x y z
N MET A 1 22.94 -8.19 -26.96
CA MET A 1 23.33 -8.97 -25.77
C MET A 1 23.95 -8.02 -24.77
N GLY A 2 23.46 -7.96 -23.52
CA GLY A 2 24.11 -7.14 -22.49
C GLY A 2 25.40 -7.82 -21.99
N LYS A 3 26.50 -7.07 -21.94
CA LYS A 3 27.70 -7.49 -21.19
C LYS A 3 27.41 -7.47 -19.69
N ARG A 4 28.27 -8.13 -18.91
CA ARG A 4 28.08 -8.40 -17.47
C ARG A 4 29.26 -7.82 -16.70
N TYR A 5 29.00 -7.13 -15.60
CA TYR A 5 30.04 -6.70 -14.68
C TYR A 5 30.27 -7.74 -13.59
N ASP A 6 31.47 -7.69 -13.02
CA ASP A 6 32.01 -8.67 -12.09
C ASP A 6 31.82 -8.19 -10.65
N SER A 7 31.03 -8.93 -9.86
CA SER A 7 30.66 -8.56 -8.50
C SER A 7 31.85 -8.53 -7.53
N GLU A 8 32.90 -9.32 -7.76
CA GLU A 8 34.10 -9.28 -6.91
C GLU A 8 34.82 -7.94 -7.06
N LYS A 9 35.01 -7.47 -8.30
CA LYS A 9 35.67 -6.19 -8.60
C LYS A 9 34.91 -4.96 -8.09
N VAL A 10 33.58 -5.04 -8.00
CA VAL A 10 32.75 -3.98 -7.41
C VAL A 10 32.95 -3.94 -5.88
N ASN A 11 32.99 -5.11 -5.23
CA ASN A 11 33.27 -5.19 -3.79
C ASN A 11 34.71 -4.77 -3.44
N ASP A 12 35.69 -5.14 -4.26
CA ASP A 12 37.08 -4.68 -4.13
C ASP A 12 37.15 -3.14 -4.19
N PHE A 13 36.47 -2.52 -5.16
CA PHE A 13 36.42 -1.06 -5.31
C PHE A 13 35.76 -0.35 -4.11
N ILE A 14 34.65 -0.88 -3.59
CA ILE A 14 33.99 -0.33 -2.39
C ILE A 14 34.88 -0.49 -1.16
N THR A 15 35.63 -1.58 -1.05
CA THR A 15 36.58 -1.84 0.05
C THR A 15 37.78 -0.89 -0.01
N ASP A 16 38.40 -0.72 -1.18
CA ASP A 16 39.47 0.27 -1.43
C ASP A 16 39.01 1.71 -1.06
N LEU A 17 37.73 2.03 -1.30
CA LEU A 17 37.14 3.33 -1.02
C LEU A 17 36.90 3.55 0.48
N ASP A 18 36.32 2.58 1.20
CA ASP A 18 36.15 2.62 2.67
C ASP A 18 37.51 2.81 3.35
N ASP A 19 38.51 1.99 2.99
CA ASP A 19 39.84 2.07 3.58
C ASP A 19 40.52 3.42 3.31
N SER A 20 40.30 4.01 2.12
CA SER A 20 40.78 5.34 1.78
C SER A 20 40.13 6.44 2.63
N VAL A 21 38.81 6.42 2.80
CA VAL A 21 38.06 7.38 3.65
C VAL A 21 38.49 7.23 5.11
N ARG A 22 38.62 5.99 5.60
CA ARG A 22 39.07 5.65 6.96
C ARG A 22 40.49 6.14 7.26
N ILE A 23 41.41 5.99 6.31
CA ILE A 23 42.80 6.48 6.42
C ILE A 23 42.85 8.01 6.40
N TYR A 24 42.02 8.68 5.59
CA TYR A 24 41.93 10.14 5.58
C TYR A 24 41.41 10.68 6.92
N SER A 25 40.30 10.15 7.41
CA SER A 25 39.68 10.61 8.66
C SER A 25 40.66 10.55 9.83
N ASN A 26 41.25 9.38 10.08
CA ASN A 26 42.23 9.14 11.15
C ASN A 26 43.45 10.10 11.07
N LYS A 27 43.93 10.43 9.87
CA LYS A 27 45.06 11.36 9.69
C LYS A 27 44.71 12.82 10.03
N SER A 28 43.52 13.30 9.68
CA SER A 28 43.06 14.65 10.02
C SER A 28 42.73 14.77 11.51
N ASP A 29 42.08 13.75 12.11
CA ASP A 29 41.79 13.71 13.55
C ASP A 29 43.08 13.81 14.39
N ILE A 30 44.14 13.12 13.97
CA ILE A 30 45.47 13.21 14.59
C ILE A 30 46.08 14.62 14.45
N ALA A 31 45.85 15.31 13.33
CA ALA A 31 46.35 16.67 13.09
C ALA A 31 45.60 17.70 13.96
N GLY A 32 44.27 17.72 13.93
CA GLY A 32 43.43 18.57 14.79
C GLY A 32 43.77 18.37 16.27
N SER A 33 43.89 17.11 16.70
CA SER A 33 44.31 16.73 18.06
C SER A 33 45.74 17.17 18.41
N ALA A 34 46.61 17.43 17.45
CA ALA A 34 47.95 17.99 17.71
C ALA A 34 47.91 19.53 17.82
N TYR A 35 47.09 20.20 17.02
CA TYR A 35 46.93 21.66 17.05
C TYR A 35 46.33 22.16 18.37
N GLY A 36 45.25 21.55 18.86
CA GLY A 36 44.64 21.92 20.15
C GLY A 36 45.65 21.80 21.31
N ARG A 37 46.35 20.66 21.40
CA ARG A 37 47.40 20.43 22.41
C ARG A 37 48.58 21.43 22.34
N TYR A 38 48.81 22.08 21.20
CA TYR A 38 49.83 23.14 21.11
C TYR A 38 49.29 24.50 21.56
N ILE A 39 48.04 24.83 21.23
CA ILE A 39 47.35 26.06 21.69
C ILE A 39 47.28 26.08 23.23
N ASP A 40 46.79 24.99 23.83
CA ASP A 40 46.48 24.93 25.26
C ASP A 40 47.70 24.70 26.16
N ASN A 41 48.88 24.41 25.59
CA ASN A 41 50.10 24.17 26.37
C ASN A 41 50.64 25.47 26.98
N THR A 42 50.47 25.61 28.30
CA THR A 42 50.85 26.78 29.10
C THR A 42 52.36 26.99 29.28
N THR A 43 53.21 26.05 28.85
CA THR A 43 54.68 26.19 28.93
C THR A 43 55.29 26.96 27.75
N TYR A 44 54.54 27.15 26.65
CA TYR A 44 54.93 28.04 25.55
C TYR A 44 54.33 29.43 25.75
N ILE A 45 55.19 30.43 26.03
CA ILE A 45 54.82 31.79 26.43
C ILE A 45 55.67 32.86 25.71
N GLY A 46 55.10 34.06 25.57
CA GLY A 46 55.77 35.24 25.00
C GLY A 46 55.44 35.45 23.52
N LEU A 47 55.64 36.69 23.05
CA LEU A 47 55.06 37.24 21.80
C LEU A 47 55.12 36.32 20.56
N ALA A 48 56.22 35.60 20.34
CA ALA A 48 56.34 34.66 19.21
C ALA A 48 55.51 33.38 19.38
N ALA A 49 55.38 32.88 20.61
CA ALA A 49 54.48 31.77 20.94
C ALA A 49 53.01 32.23 20.90
N ASP A 50 52.72 33.42 21.40
CA ASP A 50 51.36 34.00 21.39
C ASP A 50 50.88 34.26 19.95
N ALA A 51 51.74 34.79 19.08
CA ALA A 51 51.47 34.93 17.65
C ALA A 51 51.30 33.56 16.95
N SER A 52 52.13 32.56 17.28
CA SER A 52 52.01 31.21 16.71
C SER A 52 50.71 30.52 17.13
N LYS A 53 50.32 30.63 18.41
CA LYS A 53 49.04 30.12 18.91
C LYS A 53 47.85 30.84 18.27
N LYS A 54 47.93 32.16 18.09
CA LYS A 54 46.93 32.95 17.38
C LYS A 54 46.81 32.53 15.91
N PHE A 55 47.91 32.30 15.20
CA PHE A 55 47.88 31.79 13.82
C PHE A 55 47.23 30.40 13.73
N ILE A 56 47.58 29.46 14.61
CA ILE A 56 46.99 28.13 14.60
C ILE A 56 45.49 28.21 14.93
N LYS A 57 45.08 29.04 15.90
CA LYS A 57 43.68 29.22 16.30
C LYS A 57 42.83 29.94 15.25
N ASP A 58 43.34 31.02 14.67
CA ASP A 58 42.57 31.91 13.79
C ASP A 58 42.68 31.53 12.31
N VAL A 59 43.52 30.54 11.96
CA VAL A 59 43.67 30.03 10.58
C VAL A 59 43.60 28.50 10.54
N GLN A 60 44.49 27.78 11.24
CA GLN A 60 44.57 26.32 11.07
C GLN A 60 43.40 25.55 11.71
N VAL A 61 42.78 26.06 12.78
CA VAL A 61 41.54 25.50 13.34
C VAL A 61 40.32 25.80 12.46
N GLU A 62 40.29 26.94 11.76
CA GLU A 62 39.26 27.22 10.75
C GLU A 62 39.36 26.22 9.58
N PHE A 63 40.57 26.00 9.05
CA PHE A 63 40.80 24.95 8.06
C PHE A 63 40.52 23.54 8.59
N SER A 64 40.81 23.23 9.87
CA SER A 64 40.47 21.94 10.48
C SER A 64 38.95 21.74 10.60
N THR A 65 38.16 22.81 10.74
CA THR A 65 36.70 22.73 10.69
C THR A 65 36.22 22.42 9.27
N ARG A 66 36.82 23.05 8.25
CA ARG A 66 36.56 22.72 6.83
C ARG A 66 37.01 21.31 6.46
N GLU A 67 38.12 20.80 7.02
CA GLU A 67 38.50 19.38 6.92
C GLU A 67 37.43 18.47 7.52
N HIS A 68 36.83 18.84 8.66
CA HIS A 68 35.77 18.06 9.31
C HIS A 68 34.47 18.03 8.48
N ASP A 69 34.09 19.15 7.83
CA ASP A 69 32.99 19.18 6.86
C ASP A 69 33.29 18.35 5.60
N ILE A 70 34.56 18.29 5.16
CA ILE A 70 34.99 17.44 4.03
C ILE A 70 35.00 15.95 4.43
N GLN A 71 35.53 15.58 5.61
CA GLN A 71 35.43 14.24 6.18
C GLN A 71 33.96 13.81 6.24
N LYS A 72 33.09 14.66 6.80
CA LYS A 72 31.65 14.41 6.93
C LYS A 72 31.01 14.18 5.57
N ARG A 73 31.24 15.05 4.58
CA ARG A 73 30.72 14.87 3.20
C ARG A 73 31.26 13.62 2.50
N LEU A 74 32.52 13.25 2.74
CA LEU A 74 33.11 12.01 2.20
C LEU A 74 32.49 10.76 2.85
N ILE A 75 32.17 10.80 4.14
CA ILE A 75 31.47 9.72 4.86
C ILE A 75 30.01 9.62 4.41
N GLU A 76 29.30 10.75 4.31
CA GLU A 76 27.93 10.83 3.80
C GLU A 76 27.84 10.32 2.35
N LEU A 77 28.83 10.67 1.50
CA LEU A 77 28.93 10.15 0.13
C LEU A 77 29.28 8.65 0.11
N TYR A 78 30.23 8.18 0.92
CA TYR A 78 30.55 6.76 1.00
C TYR A 78 29.34 5.92 1.42
N VAL A 79 28.60 6.36 2.45
CA VAL A 79 27.37 5.69 2.90
C VAL A 79 26.31 5.72 1.80
N ALA A 80 26.10 6.85 1.11
CA ALA A 80 25.17 6.93 0.00
C ALA A 80 25.55 6.00 -1.18
N ILE A 81 26.84 5.91 -1.51
CA ILE A 81 27.37 5.01 -2.54
C ILE A 81 27.17 3.55 -2.12
N ASP A 82 27.59 3.17 -0.91
CA ASP A 82 27.51 1.82 -0.36
C ASP A 82 26.05 1.34 -0.23
N GLU A 83 25.15 2.14 0.35
CA GLU A 83 23.72 1.82 0.44
C GLU A 83 23.07 1.72 -0.94
N HIS A 84 23.46 2.55 -1.92
CA HIS A 84 22.92 2.47 -3.27
C HIS A 84 23.44 1.25 -4.03
N PHE A 85 24.74 0.93 -3.94
CA PHE A 85 25.31 -0.29 -4.54
C PHE A 85 24.63 -1.53 -3.96
N LYS A 86 24.45 -1.61 -2.63
CA LYS A 86 23.70 -2.69 -1.94
C LYS A 86 22.21 -2.76 -2.31
N LYS A 87 21.67 -1.74 -2.98
CA LYS A 87 20.26 -1.63 -3.40
C LYS A 87 20.05 -1.89 -4.90
N THR A 88 21.06 -1.69 -5.74
CA THR A 88 20.99 -1.92 -7.21
C THR A 88 21.87 -3.03 -7.74
N VAL A 89 22.86 -3.52 -6.98
CA VAL A 89 23.60 -4.75 -7.30
C VAL A 89 22.91 -5.92 -6.59
N ASP A 90 22.20 -6.74 -7.37
CA ASP A 90 21.78 -8.07 -6.95
C ASP A 90 23.02 -8.93 -6.58
N ALA A 91 22.88 -9.84 -5.61
CA ALA A 91 23.95 -10.73 -5.14
C ALA A 91 24.32 -11.84 -6.15
N SER A 92 23.91 -11.67 -7.41
CA SER A 92 24.15 -12.53 -8.54
C SER A 92 25.39 -12.05 -9.32
N PRO A 93 26.29 -12.95 -9.76
CA PRO A 93 27.57 -12.59 -10.40
C PRO A 93 27.44 -12.07 -11.85
N VAL A 94 26.31 -11.43 -12.18
CA VAL A 94 25.96 -10.89 -13.51
C VAL A 94 25.16 -9.57 -13.43
N ALA A 95 25.26 -8.84 -12.31
CA ALA A 95 24.56 -7.59 -12.07
C ALA A 95 24.91 -6.47 -13.09
N ARG A 96 24.12 -5.38 -13.05
CA ARG A 96 24.30 -4.18 -13.88
C ARG A 96 24.30 -2.92 -13.01
N ILE A 97 24.99 -1.88 -13.47
CA ILE A 97 25.14 -0.60 -12.79
C ILE A 97 24.60 0.49 -13.73
N ASP A 98 23.94 1.51 -13.17
CA ASP A 98 23.45 2.68 -13.90
C ASP A 98 24.61 3.66 -14.20
N THR A 99 24.66 4.18 -15.42
CA THR A 99 25.84 4.83 -15.97
C THR A 99 25.86 6.34 -15.79
N ASP A 100 24.70 6.99 -15.63
CA ASP A 100 24.67 8.44 -15.34
C ASP A 100 25.12 8.77 -13.92
N GLN A 101 24.99 7.83 -12.98
CA GLN A 101 25.53 7.99 -11.61
C GLN A 101 27.07 8.01 -11.60
N ILE A 102 27.72 7.33 -12.55
CA ILE A 102 29.18 7.38 -12.72
C ILE A 102 29.61 8.81 -13.06
N LYS A 103 28.87 9.51 -13.94
CA LYS A 103 29.13 10.91 -14.32
C LYS A 103 28.97 11.88 -13.15
N ILE A 104 27.99 11.65 -12.27
CA ILE A 104 27.79 12.46 -11.06
C ILE A 104 28.99 12.29 -10.11
N ILE A 105 29.41 11.04 -9.84
CA ILE A 105 30.59 10.73 -9.02
C ILE A 105 31.87 11.33 -9.64
N ARG A 106 32.05 11.20 -10.96
CA ARG A 106 33.17 11.76 -11.73
C ARG A 106 33.24 13.27 -11.62
N ASN A 107 32.13 13.97 -11.83
CA ASN A 107 32.06 15.43 -11.77
C ASN A 107 32.33 15.93 -10.35
N PHE A 108 31.78 15.27 -9.32
CA PHE A 108 32.05 15.60 -7.92
C PHE A 108 33.53 15.44 -7.53
N PHE A 109 34.23 14.41 -8.02
CA PHE A 109 35.67 14.29 -7.81
C PHE A 109 36.50 15.36 -8.55
N HIS A 110 36.06 15.83 -9.72
CA HIS A 110 36.66 16.99 -10.39
C HIS A 110 36.40 18.29 -9.61
N GLU A 111 35.19 18.51 -9.10
CA GLU A 111 34.87 19.67 -8.24
C GLU A 111 35.71 19.67 -6.95
N LEU A 112 35.87 18.52 -6.29
CA LEU A 112 36.78 18.39 -5.14
C LEU A 112 38.24 18.71 -5.49
N LYS A 113 38.70 18.34 -6.69
CA LYS A 113 40.07 18.66 -7.15
C LYS A 113 40.28 20.17 -7.31
N GLU A 114 39.32 20.86 -7.91
CA GLU A 114 39.34 22.31 -8.09
C GLU A 114 39.18 23.08 -6.76
N ILE A 115 38.46 22.52 -5.79
CA ILE A 115 38.35 23.08 -4.43
C ILE A 115 39.64 22.88 -3.62
N LEU A 116 40.30 21.73 -3.75
CA LEU A 116 41.45 21.37 -2.90
C LEU A 116 42.80 21.91 -3.37
N ASN A 117 43.01 22.07 -4.68
CA ASN A 117 44.27 22.62 -5.22
C ASN A 117 44.59 24.04 -4.71
N PRO A 118 43.66 25.02 -4.74
CA PRO A 118 43.89 26.38 -4.24
C PRO A 118 44.31 26.43 -2.78
N ASN A 119 43.73 25.60 -1.91
CA ASN A 119 44.05 25.57 -0.47
C ASN A 119 45.54 25.31 -0.21
N SER A 120 46.18 24.47 -1.03
CA SER A 120 47.63 24.19 -0.91
C SER A 120 48.51 25.41 -1.20
N VAL A 121 48.02 26.36 -2.01
CA VAL A 121 48.66 27.63 -2.37
C VAL A 121 48.26 28.72 -1.38
N GLU A 122 47.00 28.75 -0.93
CA GLU A 122 46.51 29.73 0.04
C GLU A 122 47.17 29.57 1.42
N ILE A 123 47.42 28.33 1.88
CA ILE A 123 48.19 28.04 3.10
C ILE A 123 49.61 28.61 3.00
N GLU A 124 50.25 28.50 1.83
CA GLU A 124 51.60 28.99 1.59
C GLU A 124 51.62 30.52 1.49
N GLY A 125 50.66 31.13 0.77
CA GLY A 125 50.48 32.58 0.69
C GLY A 125 50.15 33.24 2.03
N LYS A 126 49.29 32.63 2.86
CA LYS A 126 48.98 33.12 4.21
C LYS A 126 50.17 32.99 5.18
N ALA A 127 50.99 31.94 5.04
CA ALA A 127 52.23 31.82 5.81
C ALA A 127 53.26 32.91 5.42
N GLU A 128 53.41 33.20 4.13
CA GLU A 128 54.31 34.25 3.64
C GLU A 128 53.81 35.66 3.98
N TYR A 129 52.50 35.90 3.92
CA TYR A 129 51.86 37.14 4.41
C TYR A 129 52.16 37.39 5.90
N ILE A 130 52.10 36.36 6.74
CA ILE A 130 52.36 36.48 8.19
C ILE A 130 53.85 36.67 8.50
N LYS A 131 54.77 36.03 7.74
CA LYS A 131 56.21 36.37 7.81
C LYS A 131 56.45 37.86 7.54
N GLU A 132 55.82 38.39 6.49
CA GLU A 132 56.07 39.76 6.04
C GLU A 132 55.37 40.79 6.95
N ALA A 133 54.14 40.53 7.40
CA ALA A 133 53.38 41.40 8.29
C ALA A 133 53.96 41.54 9.71
N PHE A 134 54.73 40.56 10.18
CA PHE A 134 55.41 40.60 11.49
C PHE A 134 56.93 40.86 11.41
N LYS A 135 57.45 41.14 10.20
CA LYS A 135 58.88 41.32 9.89
C LYS A 135 59.58 42.40 10.71
N GLU A 136 58.87 43.47 11.06
CA GLU A 136 59.38 44.58 11.89
C GLU A 136 59.61 44.19 13.36
N PHE A 137 58.99 43.10 13.83
CA PHE A 137 59.08 42.62 15.22
C PHE A 137 60.14 41.53 15.44
N GLY A 138 60.96 41.25 14.41
CA GLY A 138 62.05 40.27 14.45
C GLY A 138 61.73 38.95 13.73
N SER A 139 62.64 37.97 13.84
CA SER A 139 62.56 36.71 13.09
C SER A 139 61.47 35.77 13.64
N VAL A 140 60.25 35.90 13.12
CA VAL A 140 59.13 34.99 13.45
C VAL A 140 59.37 33.60 12.86
N THR A 141 59.55 32.60 13.72
CA THR A 141 59.67 31.19 13.33
C THR A 141 58.28 30.55 13.20
N ILE A 142 57.71 30.56 11.99
CA ILE A 142 56.44 29.87 11.72
C ILE A 142 56.63 28.34 11.86
N PRO A 143 55.74 27.62 12.58
CA PRO A 143 55.75 26.16 12.65
C PRO A 143 55.66 25.49 11.26
N SER A 144 56.29 24.33 11.08
CA SER A 144 56.43 23.68 9.76
C SER A 144 55.09 23.18 9.19
N TYR A 145 54.42 24.04 8.42
CA TYR A 145 53.20 23.75 7.67
C TYR A 145 53.42 22.78 6.50
N HIS A 146 54.67 22.50 6.14
CA HIS A 146 55.04 21.61 5.04
C HIS A 146 54.43 20.20 5.17
N LYS A 147 54.15 19.71 6.39
CA LYS A 147 53.55 18.38 6.58
C LYS A 147 52.10 18.33 6.08
N ALA A 148 51.29 19.35 6.38
CA ALA A 148 49.92 19.46 5.87
C ALA A 148 49.92 19.76 4.36
N ARG A 149 50.74 20.73 3.91
CA ARG A 149 50.91 21.06 2.48
C ARG A 149 51.31 19.86 1.63
N ASN A 150 52.20 19.00 2.14
CA ASN A 150 52.62 17.80 1.41
C ASN A 150 51.53 16.73 1.37
N VAL A 151 50.73 16.56 2.43
CA VAL A 151 49.54 15.68 2.40
C VAL A 151 48.54 16.15 1.34
N TYR A 152 48.24 17.45 1.25
CA TYR A 152 47.40 17.98 0.16
C TYR A 152 48.02 17.76 -1.23
N LYS A 153 49.33 17.97 -1.40
CA LYS A 153 50.02 17.69 -2.68
C LYS A 153 50.07 16.21 -3.07
N GLU A 154 50.13 15.29 -2.11
CA GLU A 154 50.00 13.84 -2.34
C GLU A 154 48.54 13.43 -2.63
N PHE A 155 47.56 14.26 -2.29
CA PHE A 155 46.14 13.98 -2.48
C PHE A 155 45.59 14.55 -3.80
N SER A 156 45.75 15.86 -4.05
CA SER A 156 45.24 16.57 -5.24
C SER A 156 46.26 16.82 -6.36
N GLY A 157 47.55 16.56 -6.12
CA GLY A 157 48.62 16.80 -7.09
C GLY A 157 48.50 15.91 -8.33
N SER A 158 48.94 16.42 -9.49
CA SER A 158 48.76 15.67 -10.73
C SER A 158 49.56 14.36 -10.77
N GLY A 159 48.94 13.29 -11.26
CA GLY A 159 49.44 11.92 -11.17
C GLY A 159 49.40 11.28 -9.77
N MET A 160 48.88 11.97 -8.75
CA MET A 160 48.75 11.46 -7.38
C MET A 160 47.34 10.87 -7.13
N PHE A 161 46.83 10.90 -5.90
CA PHE A 161 45.66 10.11 -5.49
C PHE A 161 44.38 10.45 -6.28
N LEU A 162 43.92 11.71 -6.29
CA LEU A 162 42.72 12.09 -7.03
C LEU A 162 42.87 11.84 -8.54
N ASP A 163 44.01 12.19 -9.15
CA ASP A 163 44.23 11.97 -10.60
C ASP A 163 44.14 10.48 -10.98
N LYS A 164 44.58 9.56 -10.11
CA LYS A 164 44.47 8.11 -10.33
C LYS A 164 43.04 7.59 -10.09
N LEU A 165 42.30 8.18 -9.16
CA LEU A 165 40.91 7.83 -8.87
C LEU A 165 39.97 8.34 -9.97
N VAL A 166 40.08 9.63 -10.32
CA VAL A 166 39.36 10.28 -11.42
C VAL A 166 39.60 9.52 -12.72
N LYS A 167 40.86 9.19 -13.06
CA LYS A 167 41.14 8.44 -14.28
C LYS A 167 40.52 7.03 -14.29
N LYS A 168 40.52 6.30 -13.15
CA LYS A 168 39.78 5.03 -13.03
C LYS A 168 38.27 5.21 -13.28
N VAL A 169 37.68 6.32 -12.83
CA VAL A 169 36.26 6.64 -13.05
C VAL A 169 35.99 7.07 -14.50
N GLU A 170 36.91 7.80 -15.13
CA GLU A 170 36.82 8.20 -16.54
C GLU A 170 36.96 7.00 -17.50
N ASP A 171 37.91 6.09 -17.23
CA ASP A 171 38.08 4.83 -17.97
C ASP A 171 36.83 3.92 -17.82
N PHE A 172 36.08 4.04 -16.71
CA PHE A 172 34.83 3.31 -16.42
C PHE A 172 33.58 3.97 -17.05
N ASP A 173 33.52 5.31 -17.07
CA ASP A 173 32.45 6.11 -17.69
C ASP A 173 32.47 6.02 -19.22
N LEU A 174 33.66 5.86 -19.83
CA LEU A 174 33.79 5.71 -21.29
C LEU A 174 33.15 4.42 -21.84
N GLU A 175 33.07 3.34 -21.06
CA GLU A 175 32.33 2.12 -21.43
C GLU A 175 30.80 2.26 -21.26
N ALA A 176 30.33 3.39 -20.71
CA ALA A 176 29.03 3.49 -20.05
C ALA A 176 28.05 4.50 -20.70
N CYS A 177 28.55 5.38 -21.58
CA CYS A 177 27.87 6.62 -21.96
C CYS A 177 26.69 6.56 -22.96
N GLU A 178 26.24 5.41 -23.48
CA GLU A 178 25.41 5.40 -24.70
C GLU A 178 23.89 5.74 -24.58
N MET A 179 23.19 5.53 -23.44
CA MET A 179 21.71 5.65 -23.39
C MET A 179 21.13 6.25 -22.08
N VAL A 180 20.00 6.97 -22.20
CA VAL A 180 19.39 7.99 -21.28
C VAL A 180 17.85 8.05 -21.54
N ASP A 181 16.88 8.71 -20.85
CA ASP A 181 16.73 9.71 -19.75
C ASP A 181 15.23 9.62 -19.25
N ARG A 182 14.56 10.55 -18.51
CA ARG A 182 14.62 11.03 -17.10
C ARG A 182 13.32 11.81 -16.76
N SER A 183 12.82 11.84 -15.51
CA SER A 183 11.56 12.57 -15.16
C SER A 183 11.43 13.13 -13.72
N GLY A 184 12.52 13.63 -13.12
CA GLY A 184 12.49 14.26 -11.77
C GLY A 184 13.00 15.71 -11.71
N LEU A 185 13.10 16.40 -12.85
CA LEU A 185 14.01 17.54 -13.01
C LEU A 185 13.35 18.93 -12.86
N GLU A 186 12.07 19.08 -13.20
CA GLU A 186 11.43 20.41 -13.36
C GLU A 186 11.27 21.18 -12.04
N GLN A 187 10.78 20.53 -10.99
CA GLN A 187 10.48 21.19 -9.71
C GLN A 187 11.73 21.79 -9.03
N TYR A 188 12.90 21.17 -9.23
CA TYR A 188 14.17 21.66 -8.68
C TYR A 188 14.74 22.87 -9.45
N ILE A 189 14.26 23.11 -10.68
CA ILE A 189 14.72 24.22 -11.53
C ILE A 189 13.96 25.51 -11.22
N GLU A 190 12.66 25.45 -10.89
CA GLU A 190 11.86 26.66 -10.61
C GLU A 190 12.34 27.39 -9.33
N GLU A 191 12.61 26.66 -8.24
CA GLU A 191 13.14 27.25 -7.00
C GLU A 191 14.55 27.87 -7.20
N TYR A 192 15.38 27.24 -8.05
CA TYR A 192 16.71 27.74 -8.37
C TYR A 192 16.67 29.02 -9.23
N ILE A 193 15.77 29.09 -10.22
CA ILE A 193 15.57 30.29 -11.05
C ILE A 193 15.11 31.48 -10.20
N GLN A 194 14.16 31.27 -9.29
CA GLN A 194 13.67 32.31 -8.40
C GLN A 194 14.81 32.93 -7.56
N THR A 195 15.65 32.07 -6.98
CA THR A 195 16.82 32.47 -6.17
C THR A 195 17.82 33.30 -6.97
N VAL A 196 18.17 32.86 -8.19
CA VAL A 196 19.16 33.53 -9.05
C VAL A 196 18.69 34.91 -9.51
N VAL A 197 17.39 35.14 -9.68
CA VAL A 197 16.83 36.46 -10.04
C VAL A 197 16.95 37.45 -8.87
N GLU A 198 16.73 36.99 -7.64
CA GLU A 198 16.84 37.82 -6.43
C GLU A 198 18.30 38.18 -6.12
N GLU A 199 19.25 37.26 -6.28
CA GLU A 199 20.69 37.55 -6.13
C GLU A 199 21.22 38.48 -7.22
N ALA A 200 20.75 38.36 -8.47
CA ALA A 200 21.16 39.23 -9.57
C ALA A 200 20.77 40.71 -9.34
N ALA A 201 19.68 40.98 -8.62
CA ALA A 201 19.26 42.35 -8.28
C ALA A 201 20.19 43.03 -7.25
N ILE A 202 20.89 42.25 -6.42
CA ILE A 202 21.85 42.76 -5.43
C ILE A 202 23.14 43.23 -6.12
N LEU A 203 23.58 42.50 -7.14
CA LEU A 203 24.78 42.82 -7.94
C LEU A 203 24.68 44.17 -8.68
N ASP A 204 23.48 44.65 -9.01
CA ASP A 204 23.34 45.91 -9.72
C ASP A 204 23.63 47.14 -8.83
N GLN A 205 23.42 47.02 -7.51
CA GLN A 205 23.57 48.13 -6.55
C GLN A 205 25.01 48.31 -6.02
N MET A 206 25.98 47.50 -6.48
CA MET A 206 27.36 47.54 -5.98
C MET A 206 28.22 48.54 -6.77
N GLU A 207 28.48 49.72 -6.20
CA GLU A 207 29.29 50.80 -6.81
C GLU A 207 30.77 50.43 -7.05
N THR A 208 31.26 49.31 -6.52
CA THR A 208 32.68 48.93 -6.54
C THR A 208 33.06 47.90 -7.61
N PHE A 209 32.18 47.57 -8.56
CA PHE A 209 32.47 46.65 -9.66
C PHE A 209 32.84 47.41 -10.94
N GLU A 210 33.93 47.04 -11.61
CA GLU A 210 34.31 47.69 -12.87
C GLU A 210 33.28 47.41 -13.99
N PRO A 211 32.91 48.41 -14.81
CA PRO A 211 31.78 48.30 -15.74
C PRO A 211 31.88 47.13 -16.72
N GLU A 212 33.06 46.90 -17.30
CA GLU A 212 33.27 45.85 -18.31
C GLU A 212 33.12 44.44 -17.71
N MET A 213 33.53 44.24 -16.45
CA MET A 213 33.27 42.99 -15.74
C MET A 213 31.80 42.85 -15.35
N LYS A 214 31.13 43.94 -14.94
CA LYS A 214 29.69 43.92 -14.61
C LYS A 214 28.85 43.54 -15.84
N GLU A 215 29.13 44.13 -17.00
CA GLU A 215 28.46 43.81 -18.26
C GLU A 215 28.81 42.38 -18.76
N THR A 216 30.04 41.91 -18.57
CA THR A 216 30.45 40.53 -18.86
C THR A 216 29.73 39.50 -17.97
N VAL A 217 29.58 39.78 -16.67
CA VAL A 217 28.86 38.89 -15.74
C VAL A 217 27.36 38.87 -16.05
N ILE A 218 26.73 40.03 -16.27
CA ILE A 218 25.31 40.13 -16.63
C ILE A 218 25.03 39.42 -17.98
N SER A 219 25.89 39.58 -18.98
CA SER A 219 25.73 38.89 -20.27
C SER A 219 25.99 37.38 -20.19
N LEU A 220 26.92 36.91 -19.35
CA LEU A 220 27.12 35.48 -19.07
C LEU A 220 25.92 34.86 -18.33
N ILE A 221 25.33 35.58 -17.37
CA ILE A 221 24.10 35.17 -16.68
C ILE A 221 22.95 35.13 -17.70
N ALA A 222 22.74 36.18 -18.49
CA ALA A 222 21.70 36.24 -19.51
C ALA A 222 21.86 35.16 -20.60
N ALA A 223 23.10 34.81 -20.97
CA ALA A 223 23.38 33.74 -21.92
C ALA A 223 23.10 32.34 -21.33
N LYS A 224 23.50 32.07 -20.08
CA LYS A 224 23.18 30.81 -19.39
C LYS A 224 21.68 30.67 -19.13
N VAL A 225 21.04 31.72 -18.60
CA VAL A 225 19.59 31.76 -18.35
C VAL A 225 18.82 31.66 -19.66
N GLY A 226 19.24 32.35 -20.73
CA GLY A 226 18.61 32.28 -22.06
C GLY A 226 18.79 30.94 -22.76
N GLY A 227 19.95 30.28 -22.59
CA GLY A 227 20.18 28.91 -23.05
C GLY A 227 19.28 27.91 -22.31
N ALA A 228 19.29 27.96 -20.98
CA ALA A 228 18.42 27.15 -20.13
C ALA A 228 16.93 27.39 -20.44
N LEU A 229 16.49 28.64 -20.65
CA LEU A 229 15.11 28.97 -21.05
C LEU A 229 14.74 28.45 -22.44
N LYS A 230 15.71 28.21 -23.32
CA LYS A 230 15.46 27.60 -24.63
C LYS A 230 15.31 26.08 -24.49
N GLU A 231 16.24 25.42 -23.81
CA GLU A 231 16.15 23.98 -23.53
C GLU A 231 14.91 23.65 -22.67
N LEU A 232 14.57 24.48 -21.69
CA LEU A 232 13.35 24.37 -20.89
C LEU A 232 12.07 24.61 -21.71
N LYS A 233 12.12 25.44 -22.77
CA LYS A 233 10.98 25.61 -23.70
C LYS A 233 10.83 24.43 -24.65
N ASP A 234 11.94 23.87 -25.14
CA ASP A 234 11.93 22.66 -25.95
C ASP A 234 11.56 21.41 -25.11
N LEU A 235 11.86 21.42 -23.80
CA LEU A 235 11.40 20.43 -22.81
C LEU A 235 9.93 20.62 -22.42
N THR A 236 9.46 21.83 -22.10
CA THR A 236 8.04 22.07 -21.79
C THR A 236 7.13 21.91 -23.01
N ALA A 237 7.64 22.10 -24.24
CA ALA A 237 6.94 21.69 -25.46
C ALA A 237 6.74 20.16 -25.55
N LYS A 238 7.62 19.35 -24.95
CA LYS A 238 7.41 17.89 -24.77
C LYS A 238 6.58 17.57 -23.52
N ASN A 239 6.81 18.25 -22.40
CA ASN A 239 6.13 18.00 -21.13
C ASN A 239 4.73 18.61 -21.04
N ALA A 240 4.30 19.44 -22.00
CA ALA A 240 2.88 19.68 -22.26
C ALA A 240 2.10 18.38 -22.53
N THR A 241 2.76 17.35 -23.07
CA THR A 241 2.23 15.98 -23.21
C THR A 241 2.23 15.19 -21.90
N VAL A 242 2.99 15.63 -20.88
CA VAL A 242 3.21 14.94 -19.60
C VAL A 242 2.42 15.58 -18.44
N GLY A 243 2.14 16.88 -18.48
CA GLY A 243 1.25 17.56 -17.51
C GLY A 243 -0.16 16.95 -17.44
N VAL A 244 -0.59 16.27 -18.51
CA VAL A 244 -1.82 15.46 -18.58
C VAL A 244 -1.79 14.28 -17.58
N MET A 245 -0.61 13.77 -17.22
CA MET A 245 -0.43 12.53 -16.44
C MET A 245 -0.33 12.70 -14.92
N ASN A 246 -0.22 13.94 -14.37
CA ASN A 246 -0.23 14.17 -12.92
C ASN A 246 -1.59 14.59 -12.35
N ALA A 247 -2.53 15.07 -13.18
CA ALA A 247 -3.92 15.31 -12.78
C ALA A 247 -4.70 14.04 -12.31
N PRO A 248 -4.48 12.82 -12.83
CA PRO A 248 -5.26 11.64 -12.48
C PRO A 248 -5.23 11.24 -11.00
N ILE A 249 -4.12 11.42 -10.28
CA ILE A 249 -3.96 10.89 -8.92
C ILE A 249 -4.91 11.58 -7.93
N ALA A 250 -5.04 12.91 -8.01
CA ALA A 250 -5.95 13.66 -7.15
C ALA A 250 -7.43 13.49 -7.56
N ALA A 251 -7.72 13.41 -8.85
CA ALA A 251 -9.08 13.26 -9.37
C ALA A 251 -9.63 11.83 -9.16
N GLY A 252 -8.79 10.80 -9.31
CA GLY A 252 -9.14 9.40 -9.07
C GLY A 252 -9.48 9.12 -7.61
N LEU A 253 -8.80 9.79 -6.67
CA LEU A 253 -8.92 9.48 -5.25
C LEU A 253 -10.32 9.69 -4.66
N LYS A 254 -11.12 10.69 -5.11
CA LYS A 254 -12.53 10.80 -4.69
C LYS A 254 -13.31 9.52 -5.02
N LYS A 255 -13.04 8.93 -6.19
CA LYS A 255 -13.71 7.71 -6.66
C LYS A 255 -13.13 6.44 -6.05
N TYR A 256 -11.84 6.40 -5.75
CA TYR A 256 -11.21 5.36 -4.94
C TYR A 256 -11.84 5.29 -3.54
N LEU A 257 -12.19 6.45 -2.96
CA LEU A 257 -12.86 6.58 -1.66
C LEU A 257 -14.40 6.42 -1.70
N LEU A 258 -14.98 5.90 -2.79
CA LEU A 258 -16.40 5.49 -2.84
C LEU A 258 -16.64 4.11 -2.21
N GLY A 259 -15.73 3.16 -2.43
CA GLY A 259 -15.81 1.81 -1.87
C GLY A 259 -15.29 1.72 -0.44
N CYS A 260 -14.88 0.52 -0.02
CA CYS A 260 -14.35 0.23 1.31
C CYS A 260 -12.80 0.16 1.31
N ALA A 261 -12.16 1.27 0.92
CA ALA A 261 -10.72 1.46 0.96
C ALA A 261 -10.18 1.51 2.41
N SER A 262 -10.07 0.33 3.02
CA SER A 262 -9.73 0.08 4.43
C SER A 262 -8.41 0.70 4.91
N GLY A 263 -7.50 1.02 3.98
CA GLY A 263 -6.30 1.79 4.23
C GLY A 263 -6.54 3.26 4.54
N CYS A 264 -7.51 3.92 3.90
CA CYS A 264 -7.65 5.38 3.91
C CYS A 264 -8.92 5.93 4.58
N GLN A 265 -9.88 5.09 4.91
CA GLN A 265 -11.20 5.51 5.42
C GLN A 265 -11.41 5.16 6.89
N SER A 266 -12.49 5.67 7.46
CA SER A 266 -13.09 5.20 8.71
C SER A 266 -14.61 5.26 8.62
N PHE A 267 -15.26 4.35 9.34
CA PHE A 267 -16.70 4.17 9.35
C PHE A 267 -17.24 4.20 10.77
N PHE A 268 -18.45 4.71 10.94
CA PHE A 268 -19.14 4.74 12.22
C PHE A 268 -20.62 4.39 12.05
N SER A 269 -21.21 3.71 13.04
CA SER A 269 -22.62 3.30 13.06
C SER A 269 -23.01 2.34 11.90
N ASP A 270 -24.30 2.22 11.59
CA ASP A 270 -24.81 1.65 10.33
C ASP A 270 -24.20 2.47 9.16
N PRO A 271 -23.30 1.88 8.36
CA PRO A 271 -22.01 2.52 8.09
C PRO A 271 -22.09 3.86 7.36
N VAL A 272 -21.75 4.92 8.10
CA VAL A 272 -21.41 6.23 7.55
C VAL A 272 -19.88 6.33 7.47
N ASN A 273 -19.35 6.61 6.28
CA ASN A 273 -17.95 6.98 6.09
C ASN A 273 -17.74 8.36 6.70
N VAL A 274 -17.04 8.44 7.83
CA VAL A 274 -16.86 9.69 8.58
C VAL A 274 -15.85 10.66 7.95
N ASN A 275 -15.16 10.27 6.86
CA ASN A 275 -14.26 11.18 6.14
C ASN A 275 -14.95 12.03 5.07
N ASN A 276 -16.10 11.58 4.54
CA ASN A 276 -16.86 12.26 3.48
C ASN A 276 -18.38 12.32 3.72
N GLY A 277 -18.90 11.67 4.76
CA GLY A 277 -20.32 11.63 5.14
C GLY A 277 -21.18 10.64 4.33
N ASN A 278 -20.57 9.83 3.46
CA ASN A 278 -21.27 8.88 2.61
C ASN A 278 -21.92 7.73 3.42
N TYR A 279 -23.18 7.43 3.15
CA TYR A 279 -23.86 6.24 3.69
C TYR A 279 -23.66 5.02 2.81
N ILE A 280 -23.37 3.88 3.43
CA ILE A 280 -23.16 2.59 2.76
C ILE A 280 -24.15 1.54 3.26
N ASN A 281 -24.69 0.72 2.35
CA ASN A 281 -25.55 -0.42 2.69
C ASN A 281 -25.08 -1.64 1.90
N ASP A 282 -24.21 -2.45 2.51
CA ASP A 282 -23.70 -3.71 1.95
C ASP A 282 -24.62 -4.87 2.36
N ARG A 283 -25.07 -5.66 1.39
CA ARG A 283 -25.97 -6.80 1.58
C ARG A 283 -25.61 -7.96 0.66
N GLU A 284 -25.47 -9.13 1.25
CA GLU A 284 -25.43 -10.41 0.56
C GLU A 284 -26.80 -11.08 0.77
N ASP A 285 -27.56 -11.27 -0.31
CA ASP A 285 -28.97 -11.69 -0.23
C ASP A 285 -29.20 -13.16 -0.63
N LEU A 286 -28.24 -13.78 -1.35
CA LEU A 286 -28.24 -15.20 -1.73
C LEU A 286 -26.80 -15.70 -1.87
N VAL A 287 -26.49 -16.90 -1.35
CA VAL A 287 -25.15 -17.51 -1.38
C VAL A 287 -25.25 -18.99 -1.75
N VAL A 288 -24.29 -19.48 -2.55
CA VAL A 288 -24.07 -20.91 -2.82
C VAL A 288 -22.59 -21.24 -2.57
N SER A 289 -22.31 -22.24 -1.74
CA SER A 289 -20.94 -22.64 -1.40
C SER A 289 -20.33 -23.58 -2.45
N GLY A 290 -19.02 -23.46 -2.67
CA GLY A 290 -18.23 -24.32 -3.54
C GLY A 290 -16.76 -23.90 -3.53
N LEU A 291 -15.94 -24.47 -4.42
CA LEU A 291 -14.51 -24.16 -4.55
C LEU A 291 -14.25 -22.66 -4.83
N TYR A 292 -15.18 -21.99 -5.50
CA TYR A 292 -15.34 -20.54 -5.45
C TYR A 292 -16.78 -20.24 -5.02
N PRO A 293 -17.03 -19.71 -3.81
CA PRO A 293 -18.37 -19.35 -3.38
C PRO A 293 -18.97 -18.27 -4.29
N ILE A 294 -20.22 -18.45 -4.73
CA ILE A 294 -20.93 -17.50 -5.58
C ILE A 294 -22.08 -16.87 -4.78
N SER A 295 -22.27 -15.55 -4.91
CA SER A 295 -23.32 -14.85 -4.17
C SER A 295 -23.88 -13.64 -4.93
N VAL A 296 -25.11 -13.27 -4.58
CA VAL A 296 -25.71 -11.99 -4.98
C VAL A 296 -25.44 -10.99 -3.85
N ARG A 297 -24.35 -10.24 -4.01
CA ARG A 297 -23.99 -9.15 -3.12
C ARG A 297 -24.19 -7.80 -3.80
N ARG A 298 -24.85 -6.89 -3.09
CA ARG A 298 -25.22 -5.55 -3.53
C ARG A 298 -24.67 -4.53 -2.53
N PHE A 299 -23.96 -3.54 -3.03
CA PHE A 299 -23.32 -2.50 -2.25
C PHE A 299 -23.93 -1.14 -2.61
N TYR A 300 -24.61 -0.50 -1.66
CA TYR A 300 -25.12 0.86 -1.84
C TYR A 300 -24.09 1.91 -1.45
N ASN A 301 -24.06 3.00 -2.19
CA ASN A 301 -23.31 4.21 -1.89
C ASN A 301 -24.20 5.44 -2.15
N ALA A 302 -24.48 6.23 -1.11
CA ALA A 302 -25.37 7.40 -1.19
C ALA A 302 -24.81 8.53 -2.07
N GLN A 303 -23.48 8.67 -2.14
CA GLN A 303 -22.78 9.67 -2.96
C GLN A 303 -22.42 9.16 -4.37
N SER A 304 -22.95 8.00 -4.78
CA SER A 304 -22.74 7.43 -6.11
C SER A 304 -23.77 7.96 -7.10
N GLU A 305 -23.26 8.61 -8.15
CA GLU A 305 -24.04 9.05 -9.32
C GLU A 305 -24.35 7.89 -10.28
N ARG A 306 -23.82 6.68 -10.04
CA ARG A 306 -24.06 5.51 -10.90
C ARG A 306 -25.38 4.81 -10.58
N SER A 307 -25.97 4.23 -11.61
CA SER A 307 -27.07 3.27 -11.51
C SER A 307 -26.64 1.94 -12.12
N GLY A 308 -26.51 0.92 -11.27
CA GLY A 308 -26.15 -0.43 -11.68
C GLY A 308 -27.36 -1.30 -12.02
N PHE A 309 -27.13 -2.60 -12.18
CA PHE A 309 -28.17 -3.62 -12.41
C PHE A 309 -29.22 -3.71 -11.28
N PHE A 310 -28.93 -3.12 -10.11
CA PHE A 310 -29.86 -2.96 -8.99
C PHE A 310 -30.33 -1.50 -8.76
N GLY A 311 -30.18 -0.63 -9.75
CA GLY A 311 -30.64 0.76 -9.74
C GLY A 311 -29.66 1.78 -9.11
N LYS A 312 -30.14 3.01 -8.89
CA LYS A 312 -29.31 4.15 -8.46
C LYS A 312 -28.62 3.89 -7.13
N GLY A 313 -27.31 4.17 -7.12
CA GLY A 313 -26.42 4.06 -5.97
C GLY A 313 -26.01 2.62 -5.64
N TRP A 314 -26.58 1.61 -6.30
CA TRP A 314 -26.23 0.20 -6.10
C TRP A 314 -25.18 -0.29 -7.09
N MET A 315 -24.22 -1.04 -6.57
CA MET A 315 -23.18 -1.77 -7.30
C MET A 315 -23.23 -3.26 -6.90
N SER A 316 -22.75 -4.15 -7.75
CA SER A 316 -22.71 -5.61 -7.51
C SER A 316 -21.57 -6.28 -8.28
N LEU A 317 -21.48 -7.60 -8.19
CA LEU A 317 -20.59 -8.42 -9.02
C LEU A 317 -20.81 -8.20 -10.52
N PHE A 318 -22.07 -8.02 -10.93
CA PHE A 318 -22.47 -7.94 -12.34
C PHE A 318 -22.19 -6.55 -12.95
N ASP A 319 -22.04 -5.54 -12.10
CA ASP A 319 -21.64 -4.17 -12.45
C ASP A 319 -20.12 -3.99 -12.59
N MET A 320 -19.33 -5.04 -12.30
CA MET A 320 -17.87 -4.97 -12.33
C MET A 320 -17.37 -4.88 -13.78
N HIS A 321 -16.73 -3.76 -14.11
CA HIS A 321 -16.36 -3.44 -15.48
C HIS A 321 -14.97 -2.80 -15.57
N LEU A 322 -14.21 -3.21 -16.57
CA LEU A 322 -12.90 -2.70 -16.94
C LEU A 322 -13.05 -1.76 -18.14
N SER A 323 -12.43 -0.58 -18.11
CA SER A 323 -12.45 0.37 -19.23
C SER A 323 -11.05 0.96 -19.46
N LYS A 324 -10.68 1.15 -20.73
CA LYS A 324 -9.38 1.71 -21.14
C LYS A 324 -9.60 3.18 -21.53
N GLU A 325 -8.84 4.11 -20.95
CA GLU A 325 -9.17 5.55 -21.05
C GLU A 325 -9.10 6.10 -22.48
N ASN A 326 -8.19 5.58 -23.31
CA ASN A 326 -7.96 5.97 -24.71
C ASN A 326 -7.21 4.83 -25.44
N ASP A 327 -7.11 4.89 -26.77
CA ASP A 327 -6.25 4.02 -27.57
C ASP A 327 -4.77 4.53 -27.60
N SER A 328 -4.28 4.98 -26.45
CA SER A 328 -2.93 5.54 -26.27
C SER A 328 -1.96 4.50 -25.74
N ALA A 329 -0.70 4.58 -26.17
CA ALA A 329 0.40 3.77 -25.60
C ALA A 329 0.58 3.96 -24.07
N TYR A 330 0.07 5.07 -23.53
CA TYR A 330 0.07 5.45 -22.10
C TYR A 330 -1.32 5.42 -21.45
N ALA A 331 -2.33 4.82 -22.08
CA ALA A 331 -3.68 4.78 -21.52
C ALA A 331 -3.71 3.98 -20.21
N ASN A 332 -4.29 4.57 -19.16
CA ASN A 332 -4.60 3.82 -17.95
C ASN A 332 -5.82 2.92 -18.20
N ILE A 333 -5.91 1.86 -17.41
CA ILE A 333 -7.11 1.04 -17.31
C ILE A 333 -7.81 1.38 -15.99
N ARG A 334 -9.12 1.62 -16.03
CA ARG A 334 -9.98 1.80 -14.86
C ARG A 334 -10.77 0.54 -14.63
N ILE A 335 -10.74 -0.01 -13.42
CA ILE A 335 -11.65 -1.08 -13.00
C ILE A 335 -12.65 -0.48 -12.01
N ILE A 336 -13.92 -0.66 -12.30
CA ILE A 336 -15.04 -0.41 -11.40
C ILE A 336 -15.25 -1.69 -10.58
N PHE A 337 -15.09 -1.58 -9.26
CA PHE A 337 -15.23 -2.70 -8.33
C PHE A 337 -16.66 -2.83 -7.78
N THR A 338 -16.93 -3.97 -7.13
CA THR A 338 -18.25 -4.36 -6.62
C THR A 338 -18.73 -3.51 -5.43
N ASP A 339 -17.81 -2.86 -4.72
CA ASP A 339 -18.07 -1.82 -3.72
C ASP A 339 -18.12 -0.39 -4.34
N GLY A 340 -18.07 -0.29 -5.67
CA GLY A 340 -18.15 0.96 -6.41
C GLY A 340 -16.88 1.79 -6.52
N HIS A 341 -15.75 1.41 -5.91
CA HIS A 341 -14.52 2.18 -6.11
C HIS A 341 -13.99 2.07 -7.56
N GLU A 342 -13.28 3.11 -8.01
CA GLU A 342 -12.42 3.01 -9.21
C GLU A 342 -10.99 2.74 -8.77
N GLY A 343 -10.46 1.57 -9.13
CA GLY A 343 -9.01 1.32 -9.15
C GLY A 343 -8.44 1.76 -10.50
N ILE A 344 -7.26 2.39 -10.50
CA ILE A 344 -6.64 2.93 -11.71
C ILE A 344 -5.28 2.25 -11.91
N TYR A 345 -5.13 1.60 -13.05
CA TYR A 345 -4.00 0.75 -13.39
C TYR A 345 -3.13 1.42 -14.46
N GLN A 346 -1.89 1.71 -14.11
CA GLN A 346 -0.89 2.33 -14.98
C GLN A 346 0.07 1.27 -15.54
N LYS A 347 0.33 1.34 -16.84
CA LYS A 347 1.24 0.44 -17.57
C LYS A 347 2.68 0.58 -17.07
N ILE A 348 3.36 -0.55 -16.83
CA ILE A 348 4.76 -0.57 -16.39
C ILE A 348 5.71 -1.28 -17.38
N ASN A 349 5.27 -2.33 -18.06
CA ASN A 349 6.09 -3.08 -19.02
C ASN A 349 5.26 -3.65 -20.17
N GLU A 350 5.86 -3.74 -21.35
CA GLU A 350 5.45 -4.71 -22.38
C GLU A 350 6.43 -5.87 -22.35
N THR A 351 5.97 -7.12 -22.33
CA THR A 351 6.83 -8.31 -22.25
C THR A 351 6.38 -9.37 -23.25
N SER A 352 7.25 -9.69 -24.21
CA SER A 352 7.08 -10.85 -25.08
C SER A 352 7.25 -12.13 -24.25
N HIS A 353 6.16 -12.82 -23.96
CA HIS A 353 6.23 -14.17 -23.40
C HIS A 353 6.16 -15.19 -24.54
N ILE A 354 7.30 -15.85 -24.79
CA ILE A 354 7.38 -17.02 -25.67
C ILE A 354 6.74 -18.20 -24.93
N GLU A 355 5.45 -18.42 -25.14
CA GLU A 355 4.83 -19.67 -24.72
C GLU A 355 5.45 -20.86 -25.45
N LYS A 356 5.46 -22.02 -24.79
CA LYS A 356 6.25 -23.18 -25.23
C LYS A 356 5.73 -23.89 -26.49
N ASN A 357 4.69 -23.35 -27.14
CA ASN A 357 4.08 -23.85 -28.36
C ASN A 357 3.59 -22.70 -29.28
N LEU A 358 4.48 -22.22 -30.17
CA LEU A 358 4.12 -21.55 -31.44
C LEU A 358 3.06 -20.41 -31.39
N SER A 359 3.14 -19.55 -30.38
CA SER A 359 2.60 -18.18 -30.45
C SER A 359 3.49 -17.24 -29.63
N GLU A 360 3.74 -16.02 -30.13
CA GLU A 360 4.40 -14.96 -29.36
C GLU A 360 3.32 -14.03 -28.80
N THR A 361 2.66 -14.48 -27.73
CA THR A 361 1.65 -13.67 -27.03
C THR A 361 2.31 -12.48 -26.35
N LYS A 362 1.94 -11.27 -26.76
CA LYS A 362 2.40 -10.04 -26.14
C LYS A 362 1.57 -9.78 -24.88
N GLU A 363 2.18 -9.85 -23.71
CA GLU A 363 1.53 -9.44 -22.47
C GLU A 363 2.00 -8.04 -22.04
N THR A 364 1.07 -7.21 -21.58
CA THR A 364 1.35 -5.88 -21.03
C THR A 364 0.97 -5.87 -19.55
N GLU A 365 1.92 -5.52 -18.68
CA GLU A 365 1.74 -5.48 -17.22
C GLU A 365 1.41 -4.05 -16.76
N TYR A 366 0.35 -3.92 -15.97
CA TYR A 366 -0.11 -2.69 -15.33
C TYR A 366 -0.18 -2.89 -13.80
N ILE A 367 0.08 -1.84 -13.02
CA ILE A 367 -0.04 -1.82 -11.55
C ILE A 367 -1.01 -0.74 -11.09
N GLU A 368 -1.62 -0.94 -9.92
CA GLU A 368 -2.54 0.02 -9.33
C GLU A 368 -1.78 1.23 -8.73
N ILE A 369 -2.29 2.45 -8.97
CA ILE A 369 -1.60 3.70 -8.60
C ILE A 369 -1.81 4.09 -7.13
N HIS A 370 -2.91 3.68 -6.53
CA HIS A 370 -3.26 3.88 -5.11
C HIS A 370 -2.79 2.73 -4.21
N GLY A 371 -1.76 1.99 -4.64
CA GLY A 371 -0.99 1.07 -3.81
C GLY A 371 -1.71 -0.21 -3.42
N GLN A 372 -2.74 -0.63 -4.16
CA GLN A 372 -3.26 -1.98 -4.04
C GLN A 372 -2.26 -3.02 -4.56
N SER A 373 -2.25 -4.18 -3.91
CA SER A 373 -1.53 -5.39 -4.31
C SER A 373 -2.01 -5.95 -5.66
N GLY A 374 -1.26 -6.93 -6.18
CA GLY A 374 -1.55 -7.57 -7.45
C GLY A 374 -1.14 -6.76 -8.66
N ARG A 375 -1.58 -7.23 -9.83
CA ARG A 375 -1.22 -6.69 -11.14
C ARG A 375 -2.28 -7.02 -12.18
N LEU A 376 -2.46 -6.13 -13.14
CA LEU A 376 -3.36 -6.33 -14.27
C LEU A 376 -2.54 -6.68 -15.51
N ILE A 377 -2.82 -7.83 -16.11
CA ILE A 377 -2.19 -8.31 -17.34
C ILE A 377 -3.18 -8.16 -18.49
N GLU A 378 -2.79 -7.44 -19.54
CA GLU A 378 -3.46 -7.38 -20.83
C GLU A 378 -2.79 -8.38 -21.78
N SER A 379 -3.59 -9.25 -22.42
CA SER A 379 -3.19 -10.17 -23.49
C SER A 379 -4.16 -9.99 -24.68
N ASP A 380 -3.80 -10.45 -25.88
CA ASP A 380 -4.44 -10.08 -27.18
C ASP A 380 -6.00 -10.11 -27.29
N ASN A 381 -6.74 -10.76 -26.38
CA ASN A 381 -8.21 -10.74 -26.33
C ASN A 381 -8.81 -10.73 -24.89
N GLN A 382 -8.02 -10.48 -23.84
CA GLN A 382 -8.49 -10.57 -22.44
C GLN A 382 -7.62 -9.75 -21.48
N TYR A 383 -8.18 -9.41 -20.31
CA TYR A 383 -7.44 -8.86 -19.18
C TYR A 383 -7.53 -9.79 -17.97
N ARG A 384 -6.46 -9.90 -17.17
CA ARG A 384 -6.42 -10.66 -15.92
C ARG A 384 -5.86 -9.80 -14.79
N LEU A 385 -6.71 -9.39 -13.84
CA LEU A 385 -6.28 -8.83 -12.55
C LEU A 385 -5.88 -10.00 -11.65
N ILE A 386 -4.58 -10.23 -11.50
CA ILE A 386 -3.98 -11.31 -10.69
C ILE A 386 -3.55 -10.73 -9.35
N GLN A 387 -4.03 -11.32 -8.26
CA GLN A 387 -3.73 -10.94 -6.87
C GLN A 387 -2.50 -11.69 -6.34
N ASP A 388 -1.89 -11.19 -5.25
CA ASP A 388 -0.70 -11.80 -4.63
C ASP A 388 -0.97 -13.21 -4.08
N ASP A 389 -2.22 -13.55 -3.78
CA ASP A 389 -2.63 -14.91 -3.39
C ASP A 389 -2.66 -15.89 -4.59
N GLY A 390 -2.55 -15.38 -5.82
CA GLY A 390 -2.61 -16.16 -7.06
C GLY A 390 -4.02 -16.34 -7.61
N SER A 391 -5.05 -15.78 -6.96
CA SER A 391 -6.38 -15.64 -7.54
C SER A 391 -6.35 -14.65 -8.71
N TYR A 392 -7.30 -14.79 -9.63
CA TYR A 392 -7.50 -13.82 -10.70
C TYR A 392 -8.97 -13.45 -10.90
N THR A 393 -9.19 -12.21 -11.32
CA THR A 393 -10.42 -11.72 -11.93
C THR A 393 -10.13 -11.46 -13.42
N LYS A 394 -10.92 -12.05 -14.32
CA LYS A 394 -10.68 -12.02 -15.76
C LYS A 394 -11.79 -11.27 -16.49
N PHE A 395 -11.39 -10.32 -17.34
CA PHE A 395 -12.27 -9.57 -18.22
C PHE A 395 -12.04 -9.96 -19.68
N ASP A 396 -13.09 -9.87 -20.51
CA ASP A 396 -12.95 -9.97 -21.97
C ASP A 396 -12.33 -8.71 -22.59
N LYS A 397 -12.09 -8.73 -23.91
CA LYS A 397 -11.54 -7.58 -24.66
C LYS A 397 -12.38 -6.30 -24.56
N ASP A 398 -13.69 -6.43 -24.31
CA ASP A 398 -14.63 -5.30 -24.17
C ASP A 398 -14.79 -4.87 -22.71
N GLY A 399 -13.99 -5.47 -21.80
CA GLY A 399 -13.91 -5.11 -20.39
C GLY A 399 -15.02 -5.70 -19.52
N LYS A 400 -15.81 -6.66 -20.01
CA LYS A 400 -16.84 -7.33 -19.20
C LYS A 400 -16.22 -8.38 -18.30
N LEU A 401 -16.65 -8.44 -17.04
CA LEU A 401 -16.24 -9.50 -16.10
C LEU A 401 -16.67 -10.87 -16.65
N SER A 402 -15.69 -11.73 -16.95
CA SER A 402 -15.95 -13.02 -17.61
C SER A 402 -15.78 -14.22 -16.67
N ALA A 403 -14.77 -14.20 -15.80
CA ALA A 403 -14.43 -15.33 -14.93
C ALA A 403 -13.57 -14.97 -13.72
N PHE A 404 -13.55 -15.89 -12.76
CA PHE A 404 -12.66 -15.93 -11.61
C PHE A 404 -11.90 -17.25 -11.58
N GLY A 405 -10.67 -17.23 -11.08
CA GLY A 405 -9.91 -18.46 -10.91
C GLY A 405 -8.69 -18.29 -10.02
N ASN A 406 -7.79 -19.27 -10.08
CA ASN A 406 -6.49 -19.25 -9.41
C ASN A 406 -5.37 -19.61 -10.41
N SER A 407 -4.15 -19.85 -9.91
CA SER A 407 -3.02 -20.22 -10.75
C SER A 407 -3.07 -21.63 -11.36
N VAL A 408 -4.14 -22.40 -11.09
CA VAL A 408 -4.34 -23.78 -11.55
C VAL A 408 -5.55 -23.88 -12.50
N SER A 409 -6.67 -23.21 -12.20
CA SER A 409 -7.94 -23.36 -12.95
C SER A 409 -8.86 -22.13 -12.92
N GLU A 410 -9.81 -22.10 -13.87
CA GLU A 410 -11.02 -21.26 -13.80
C GLU A 410 -11.99 -21.90 -12.79
N LEU A 411 -12.46 -21.14 -11.80
CA LEU A 411 -13.25 -21.62 -10.66
C LEU A 411 -14.71 -21.19 -10.71
N ALA A 412 -14.98 -20.01 -11.28
CA ALA A 412 -16.33 -19.52 -11.53
C ALA A 412 -16.37 -18.62 -12.77
N ARG A 413 -17.54 -18.54 -13.43
CA ARG A 413 -17.71 -17.74 -14.65
C ARG A 413 -19.04 -17.02 -14.71
N ILE A 414 -19.06 -15.85 -15.32
CA ILE A 414 -20.28 -15.09 -15.61
C ILE A 414 -20.91 -15.62 -16.90
N GLU A 415 -22.24 -15.68 -16.90
CA GLU A 415 -23.06 -16.09 -18.04
C GLU A 415 -23.77 -14.85 -18.61
N TYR A 416 -23.77 -14.70 -19.93
CA TYR A 416 -24.26 -13.51 -20.64
C TYR A 416 -25.18 -13.90 -21.79
N GLU A 417 -26.30 -13.19 -21.94
CA GLU A 417 -27.21 -13.26 -23.11
C GLU A 417 -27.45 -11.84 -23.62
N ASP A 418 -27.39 -11.65 -24.95
CA ASP A 418 -27.44 -10.35 -25.66
C ASP A 418 -26.54 -9.24 -25.06
N GLY A 419 -25.50 -9.65 -24.33
CA GLY A 419 -24.53 -8.76 -23.67
C GLY A 419 -24.89 -8.33 -22.24
N LEU A 420 -26.03 -8.75 -21.70
CA LEU A 420 -26.45 -8.56 -20.30
C LEU A 420 -26.03 -9.78 -19.44
N PRO A 421 -25.60 -9.60 -18.18
CA PRO A 421 -25.24 -10.70 -17.31
C PRO A 421 -26.49 -11.42 -16.81
N VAL A 422 -26.64 -12.70 -17.14
CA VAL A 422 -27.79 -13.55 -16.75
C VAL A 422 -27.47 -14.55 -15.64
N GLY A 423 -26.22 -14.61 -15.16
CA GLY A 423 -25.87 -15.46 -14.03
C GLY A 423 -24.38 -15.61 -13.74
N ILE A 424 -24.08 -16.44 -12.75
CA ILE A 424 -22.74 -16.91 -12.39
C ILE A 424 -22.78 -18.40 -12.04
N ARG A 425 -21.77 -19.15 -12.50
CA ARG A 425 -21.65 -20.61 -12.32
C ARG A 425 -20.31 -21.01 -11.71
N THR A 426 -20.30 -21.99 -10.81
CA THR A 426 -19.12 -22.71 -10.31
C THR A 426 -19.36 -24.22 -10.38
N GLY A 427 -18.65 -24.92 -11.27
CA GLY A 427 -18.97 -26.31 -11.61
C GLY A 427 -20.42 -26.47 -12.10
N PHE A 428 -21.20 -27.32 -11.43
CA PHE A 428 -22.64 -27.48 -11.68
C PHE A 428 -23.51 -26.45 -10.96
N LYS A 429 -23.03 -25.86 -9.86
CA LYS A 429 -23.74 -24.90 -9.01
C LYS A 429 -23.84 -23.55 -9.70
N TYR A 430 -24.96 -22.85 -9.56
CA TYR A 430 -25.17 -21.57 -10.24
C TYR A 430 -26.15 -20.66 -9.50
N ILE A 431 -26.07 -19.37 -9.84
CA ILE A 431 -27.10 -18.37 -9.59
C ILE A 431 -27.47 -17.76 -10.94
N ALA A 432 -28.74 -17.89 -11.33
CA ALA A 432 -29.33 -17.25 -12.51
C ALA A 432 -30.02 -15.92 -12.12
N LEU A 433 -30.16 -15.01 -13.07
CA LEU A 433 -30.74 -13.67 -12.91
C LEU A 433 -31.88 -13.46 -13.91
N ASP A 434 -33.01 -12.94 -13.45
CA ASP A 434 -34.10 -12.49 -14.30
C ASP A 434 -34.02 -10.95 -14.43
N LEU A 435 -33.86 -10.43 -15.66
CA LEU A 435 -33.77 -9.00 -15.95
C LEU A 435 -35.04 -8.49 -16.66
N ASP A 436 -35.38 -7.22 -16.46
CA ASP A 436 -36.48 -6.56 -17.18
C ASP A 436 -36.05 -5.98 -18.55
N GLU A 437 -36.99 -5.39 -19.28
CA GLU A 437 -36.74 -4.73 -20.57
C GLU A 437 -35.77 -3.53 -20.53
N ASN A 438 -35.46 -3.03 -19.33
CA ASN A 438 -34.49 -1.95 -19.08
C ASN A 438 -33.12 -2.50 -18.65
N GLY A 439 -32.96 -3.81 -18.49
CA GLY A 439 -31.76 -4.46 -17.98
C GLY A 439 -31.61 -4.39 -16.45
N ILE A 440 -32.69 -4.23 -15.69
CA ILE A 440 -32.68 -4.22 -14.22
C ILE A 440 -32.95 -5.63 -13.69
N ILE A 441 -32.14 -6.11 -12.73
CA ILE A 441 -32.33 -7.43 -12.11
C ILE A 441 -33.58 -7.42 -11.22
N THR A 442 -34.59 -8.19 -11.60
CA THR A 442 -35.87 -8.35 -10.88
C THR A 442 -35.92 -9.58 -9.99
N SER A 443 -35.12 -10.60 -10.29
CA SER A 443 -35.02 -11.83 -9.51
C SER A 443 -33.63 -12.46 -9.66
N ALA A 444 -33.22 -13.23 -8.65
CA ALA A 444 -32.03 -14.06 -8.69
C ALA A 444 -32.34 -15.41 -8.01
N SER A 445 -31.97 -16.52 -8.65
CA SER A 445 -32.33 -17.88 -8.21
C SER A 445 -31.15 -18.84 -8.26
N ASP A 446 -30.98 -19.69 -7.24
CA ASP A 446 -29.91 -20.70 -7.20
C ASP A 446 -30.30 -22.05 -7.82
N ASN A 447 -29.31 -22.96 -7.93
CA ASN A 447 -29.48 -24.31 -8.46
C ASN A 447 -30.42 -25.24 -7.65
N THR A 448 -30.97 -24.78 -6.52
CA THR A 448 -32.03 -25.48 -5.76
C THR A 448 -33.41 -24.82 -5.87
N GLY A 449 -33.51 -23.69 -6.59
CA GLY A 449 -34.74 -22.93 -6.77
C GLY A 449 -35.08 -21.97 -5.62
N ARG A 450 -34.17 -21.74 -4.67
CA ARG A 450 -34.31 -20.59 -3.75
C ARG A 450 -34.15 -19.31 -4.57
N SER A 451 -34.99 -18.33 -4.31
CA SER A 451 -34.99 -17.08 -5.08
C SER A 451 -35.11 -15.83 -4.19
N VAL A 452 -34.42 -14.77 -4.60
CA VAL A 452 -34.57 -13.41 -4.09
C VAL A 452 -35.28 -12.57 -5.17
N LYS A 453 -36.23 -11.71 -4.77
CA LYS A 453 -36.96 -10.84 -5.71
C LYS A 453 -36.83 -9.38 -5.35
N TYR A 454 -36.68 -8.54 -6.37
CA TYR A 454 -36.31 -7.12 -6.28
C TYR A 454 -37.41 -6.26 -6.91
N GLU A 455 -38.01 -5.35 -6.14
CA GLU A 455 -39.15 -4.53 -6.59
C GLU A 455 -38.77 -3.03 -6.59
N TYR A 456 -39.01 -2.34 -7.70
CA TYR A 456 -38.48 -1.00 -7.97
C TYR A 456 -39.57 0.06 -8.16
N ILE A 457 -39.20 1.33 -7.98
CA ILE A 457 -39.93 2.48 -8.53
C ILE A 457 -39.03 3.25 -9.49
N LYS A 458 -39.60 3.87 -10.54
CA LYS A 458 -38.88 4.75 -11.46
C LYS A 458 -39.14 6.21 -11.09
N LYS A 459 -38.11 6.96 -10.66
CA LYS A 459 -38.18 8.37 -10.24
C LYS A 459 -37.14 9.18 -11.00
N ASN A 460 -37.56 10.25 -11.69
CA ASN A 460 -36.69 11.12 -12.49
C ASN A 460 -35.85 10.39 -13.58
N GLY A 461 -36.36 9.26 -14.09
CA GLY A 461 -35.67 8.37 -15.03
C GLY A 461 -34.95 7.19 -14.37
N GLU A 462 -34.51 7.37 -13.13
CA GLU A 462 -33.74 6.38 -12.36
C GLU A 462 -34.60 5.29 -11.72
N PHE A 463 -34.04 4.09 -11.60
CA PHE A 463 -34.65 2.98 -10.86
C PHE A 463 -34.17 2.97 -9.40
N LEU A 464 -35.11 2.92 -8.45
CA LEU A 464 -34.85 2.88 -7.01
C LEU A 464 -35.39 1.56 -6.44
N LEU A 465 -34.52 0.73 -5.86
CA LEU A 465 -34.86 -0.58 -5.30
C LEU A 465 -35.60 -0.44 -3.97
N THR A 466 -36.92 -0.66 -3.97
CA THR A 466 -37.79 -0.41 -2.80
C THR A 466 -37.97 -1.61 -1.88
N ASN A 467 -37.95 -2.84 -2.41
CA ASN A 467 -38.14 -4.05 -1.62
C ASN A 467 -37.21 -5.16 -2.11
N VAL A 468 -36.75 -5.99 -1.18
CA VAL A 468 -36.03 -7.23 -1.41
C VAL A 468 -36.76 -8.33 -0.67
N THR A 469 -37.29 -9.31 -1.40
CA THR A 469 -38.01 -10.47 -0.87
C THR A 469 -37.08 -11.67 -0.84
N TYR A 470 -36.83 -12.23 0.34
CA TYR A 470 -35.91 -13.35 0.55
C TYR A 470 -36.56 -14.72 0.29
N PRO A 471 -35.78 -15.82 0.18
CA PRO A 471 -36.30 -17.17 -0.01
C PRO A 471 -37.37 -17.64 1.00
N ASP A 472 -37.34 -17.16 2.25
CA ASP A 472 -38.37 -17.45 3.26
C ASP A 472 -39.62 -16.54 3.17
N GLY A 473 -39.71 -15.70 2.12
CA GLY A 473 -40.82 -14.77 1.87
C GLY A 473 -40.80 -13.51 2.74
N THR A 474 -39.81 -13.33 3.61
CA THR A 474 -39.64 -12.08 4.36
C THR A 474 -39.14 -10.95 3.46
N LYS A 475 -39.42 -9.69 3.83
CA LYS A 475 -39.04 -8.51 3.02
C LYS A 475 -38.20 -7.50 3.79
N ARG A 476 -37.05 -7.12 3.24
CA ARG A 476 -36.35 -5.85 3.54
C ARG A 476 -36.93 -4.75 2.66
N ARG A 477 -37.05 -3.52 3.17
CA ARG A 477 -37.55 -2.37 2.39
C ARG A 477 -36.61 -1.18 2.51
N TYR A 478 -36.60 -0.33 1.49
CA TYR A 478 -35.82 0.90 1.41
C TYR A 478 -36.75 2.07 1.03
N GLY A 479 -36.80 3.09 1.88
CA GLY A 479 -37.37 4.40 1.58
C GLY A 479 -36.30 5.34 1.03
N TYR A 480 -36.73 6.27 0.19
CA TYR A 480 -35.84 7.20 -0.51
C TYR A 480 -36.25 8.66 -0.30
N SER A 481 -35.26 9.54 -0.19
CA SER A 481 -35.41 11.00 -0.19
C SER A 481 -35.86 11.54 -1.55
N ASP A 482 -36.07 12.86 -1.65
CA ASP A 482 -36.42 13.47 -2.93
C ASP A 482 -35.28 13.46 -3.96
N ASN A 483 -34.02 13.45 -3.51
CA ASN A 483 -32.83 13.24 -4.35
C ASN A 483 -32.69 11.77 -4.84
N GLY A 484 -33.57 10.86 -4.39
CA GLY A 484 -33.49 9.44 -4.71
C GLY A 484 -32.36 8.73 -3.96
N ILE A 485 -32.12 9.09 -2.70
CA ILE A 485 -31.09 8.50 -1.83
C ILE A 485 -31.74 7.81 -0.63
N ILE A 486 -31.23 6.64 -0.21
CA ILE A 486 -31.85 5.83 0.84
C ILE A 486 -31.87 6.60 2.17
N ASN A 487 -33.05 6.95 2.65
CA ASN A 487 -33.27 7.68 3.91
C ASN A 487 -33.97 6.85 4.99
N GLU A 488 -34.48 5.67 4.65
CA GLU A 488 -35.22 4.80 5.56
C GLU A 488 -34.98 3.33 5.20
N VAL A 489 -34.77 2.46 6.19
CA VAL A 489 -34.57 1.02 5.95
C VAL A 489 -35.35 0.17 6.94
N ASP A 490 -36.22 -0.69 6.41
CA ASP A 490 -36.95 -1.69 7.19
C ASP A 490 -36.24 -3.04 7.15
N ASN A 491 -36.18 -3.70 8.30
CA ASN A 491 -35.72 -5.08 8.41
C ASN A 491 -36.87 -6.08 8.11
N PRO A 492 -36.56 -7.36 7.86
CA PRO A 492 -37.53 -8.44 7.69
C PRO A 492 -38.66 -8.61 8.73
N ARG A 493 -38.55 -8.00 9.93
CA ARG A 493 -39.65 -7.98 10.93
C ARG A 493 -40.68 -6.88 10.64
N GLY A 494 -40.46 -6.03 9.64
CA GLY A 494 -41.25 -4.83 9.37
C GLY A 494 -40.93 -3.66 10.29
N ILE A 495 -39.78 -3.69 10.96
CA ILE A 495 -39.30 -2.61 11.83
C ILE A 495 -38.32 -1.75 11.04
N THR A 496 -38.58 -0.45 10.98
CA THR A 496 -37.64 0.55 10.50
C THR A 496 -36.45 0.62 11.44
N PHE A 497 -35.34 -0.02 11.10
CA PHE A 497 -34.18 -0.08 11.99
C PHE A 497 -33.26 1.14 11.87
N LEU A 498 -33.38 1.88 10.76
CA LEU A 498 -32.58 3.06 10.48
C LEU A 498 -33.39 4.11 9.71
N LYS A 499 -33.25 5.38 10.11
CA LYS A 499 -33.56 6.56 9.30
C LYS A 499 -32.34 7.47 9.20
N ASN A 500 -31.97 7.90 7.99
CA ASN A 500 -30.89 8.84 7.72
C ASN A 500 -31.47 10.22 7.34
N GLU A 501 -30.92 11.28 7.91
CA GLU A 501 -31.11 12.67 7.47
C GLU A 501 -29.81 13.18 6.85
N TYR A 502 -29.91 13.96 5.77
CA TYR A 502 -28.77 14.39 4.94
C TYR A 502 -28.68 15.92 4.84
N ASP A 503 -27.48 16.44 4.52
CA ASP A 503 -27.27 17.84 4.11
C ASP A 503 -27.39 18.05 2.58
N ASP A 504 -27.07 19.27 2.13
CA ASP A 504 -27.10 19.70 0.73
C ASP A 504 -26.01 19.08 -0.16
N LYS A 505 -25.11 18.27 0.42
CA LYS A 505 -24.04 17.54 -0.26
C LYS A 505 -24.23 16.02 -0.12
N ASP A 506 -25.46 15.59 0.19
CA ASP A 506 -25.87 14.21 0.42
C ASP A 506 -24.97 13.48 1.45
N ARG A 507 -24.53 14.19 2.50
CA ARG A 507 -23.83 13.63 3.66
C ARG A 507 -24.79 13.37 4.81
N VAL A 508 -24.68 12.23 5.49
CA VAL A 508 -25.49 11.94 6.67
C VAL A 508 -25.16 12.93 7.79
N ILE A 509 -26.14 13.71 8.23
CA ILE A 509 -26.04 14.58 9.41
C ILE A 509 -26.63 13.94 10.67
N LYS A 510 -27.54 12.97 10.50
CA LYS A 510 -28.19 12.27 11.61
C LYS A 510 -28.68 10.88 11.22
N GLN A 511 -28.54 9.93 12.14
CA GLN A 511 -29.17 8.61 12.11
C GLN A 511 -30.11 8.47 13.30
N SER A 512 -31.29 7.87 13.09
CA SER A 512 -32.28 7.60 14.13
C SER A 512 -32.69 6.12 14.12
N PHE A 513 -32.83 5.55 15.33
CA PHE A 513 -33.01 4.10 15.56
C PHE A 513 -34.36 3.82 16.27
N PRO A 514 -34.93 2.60 16.15
CA PRO A 514 -36.28 2.28 16.65
C PRO A 514 -36.38 2.03 18.17
N ASP A 515 -35.34 2.32 18.93
CA ASP A 515 -35.35 2.51 20.38
C ASP A 515 -35.46 4.00 20.78
N GLY A 516 -35.42 4.91 19.80
CA GLY A 516 -35.34 6.36 20.01
C GLY A 516 -33.90 6.88 20.12
N GLY A 517 -32.89 6.01 20.01
CA GLY A 517 -31.49 6.40 19.94
C GLY A 517 -31.20 7.23 18.68
N VAL A 518 -30.26 8.17 18.80
CA VAL A 518 -29.86 9.08 17.72
C VAL A 518 -28.34 9.21 17.70
N ILE A 519 -27.75 9.25 16.51
CA ILE A 519 -26.34 9.58 16.27
C ILE A 519 -26.31 10.79 15.34
N THR A 520 -25.44 11.77 15.58
CA THR A 520 -25.33 12.97 14.72
C THR A 520 -23.90 13.23 14.27
N TYR A 521 -23.77 13.88 13.12
CA TYR A 521 -22.50 14.20 12.47
C TYR A 521 -22.45 15.68 12.12
N ALA A 522 -21.36 16.36 12.50
CA ALA A 522 -21.10 17.75 12.14
C ALA A 522 -19.79 17.87 11.35
N TYR A 523 -19.83 18.55 10.21
CA TYR A 523 -18.73 18.63 9.25
C TYR A 523 -18.07 20.03 9.28
N ASP A 524 -16.83 20.10 9.76
CA ASP A 524 -15.97 21.27 9.60
C ASP A 524 -15.10 21.08 8.35
N GLU A 525 -15.48 21.72 7.25
CA GLU A 525 -14.77 21.63 5.97
C GLU A 525 -13.44 22.41 5.94
N VAL A 526 -13.29 23.41 6.81
CA VAL A 526 -12.09 24.27 6.88
C VAL A 526 -10.95 23.51 7.55
N ASN A 527 -11.23 22.92 8.72
CA ASN A 527 -10.29 22.10 9.47
C ASN A 527 -10.27 20.63 9.01
N ARG A 528 -11.25 20.21 8.19
CA ARG A 528 -11.49 18.84 7.72
C ARG A 528 -11.67 17.86 8.89
N VAL A 529 -12.60 18.20 9.77
CA VAL A 529 -12.97 17.40 10.95
C VAL A 529 -14.45 17.06 10.89
N THR A 530 -14.77 15.77 11.02
CA THR A 530 -16.13 15.28 11.24
C THR A 530 -16.29 14.92 12.71
N THR A 531 -17.18 15.60 13.42
CA THR A 531 -17.54 15.25 14.80
C THR A 531 -18.77 14.34 14.78
N ALA A 532 -18.58 13.06 15.10
CA ALA A 532 -19.67 12.15 15.41
C ALA A 532 -20.05 12.30 16.89
N THR A 533 -21.35 12.27 17.19
CA THR A 533 -21.89 12.22 18.56
C THR A 533 -22.68 10.92 18.72
N GLU A 534 -22.28 10.09 19.68
CA GLU A 534 -22.91 8.78 19.93
C GLU A 534 -24.29 8.90 20.60
N GLN A 535 -25.04 7.79 20.68
CA GLN A 535 -26.35 7.72 21.37
C GLN A 535 -26.27 8.17 22.84
N ASN A 536 -25.15 7.86 23.50
CA ASN A 536 -24.83 8.23 24.88
C ASN A 536 -24.37 9.71 25.05
N GLY A 537 -24.21 10.46 23.96
CA GLY A 537 -23.78 11.86 23.95
C GLY A 537 -22.26 12.11 23.84
N LEU A 538 -21.42 11.08 23.92
CA LEU A 538 -19.96 11.19 23.75
C LEU A 538 -19.60 11.65 22.34
N LYS A 539 -18.51 12.41 22.22
CA LYS A 539 -18.01 12.92 20.93
C LYS A 539 -16.72 12.26 20.46
N VAL A 540 -16.65 12.01 19.15
CA VAL A 540 -15.48 11.49 18.45
C VAL A 540 -15.20 12.36 17.22
N GLU A 541 -14.00 12.95 17.15
CA GLU A 541 -13.54 13.78 16.03
C GLU A 541 -12.71 12.94 15.06
N TYR A 542 -13.14 12.82 13.80
CA TYR A 542 -12.39 12.17 12.74
C TYR A 542 -11.77 13.21 11.81
N ILE A 543 -10.46 13.13 11.57
CA ILE A 543 -9.68 14.13 10.83
C ILE A 543 -9.29 13.58 9.46
N SER A 544 -9.46 14.41 8.42
CA SER A 544 -9.07 14.12 7.04
C SER A 544 -7.98 15.06 6.53
N ASP A 545 -7.06 14.56 5.69
CA ASP A 545 -6.17 15.42 4.92
C ASP A 545 -6.90 16.10 3.74
N LYS A 546 -6.18 16.94 2.98
CA LYS A 546 -6.69 17.61 1.77
C LYS A 546 -7.16 16.67 0.65
N TYR A 547 -6.92 15.36 0.80
CA TYR A 547 -7.29 14.31 -0.14
C TYR A 547 -8.45 13.44 0.37
N GLY A 548 -9.02 13.74 1.54
CA GLY A 548 -10.10 12.96 2.16
C GLY A 548 -9.64 11.70 2.89
N ARG A 549 -8.34 11.49 3.07
CA ARG A 549 -7.78 10.31 3.75
C ARG A 549 -7.75 10.54 5.26
N HIS A 550 -8.14 9.52 6.02
CA HIS A 550 -8.21 9.57 7.48
C HIS A 550 -6.82 9.66 8.12
N ILE A 551 -6.46 10.83 8.67
CA ILE A 551 -5.15 11.08 9.30
C ILE A 551 -5.18 11.04 10.84
N GLY A 552 -6.33 10.83 11.46
CA GLY A 552 -6.42 10.55 12.89
C GLY A 552 -7.79 10.75 13.52
N THR A 553 -7.96 10.18 14.71
CA THR A 553 -9.16 10.34 15.54
C THR A 553 -8.79 11.05 16.83
N ARG A 554 -9.71 11.84 17.39
CA ARG A 554 -9.63 12.34 18.77
C ARG A 554 -10.91 11.99 19.53
N TYR A 555 -10.74 11.85 20.83
CA TYR A 555 -11.79 11.59 21.81
C TYR A 555 -11.70 12.75 22.82
N PRO A 556 -12.35 13.90 22.55
CA PRO A 556 -11.99 15.18 23.18
C PRO A 556 -12.19 15.19 24.70
N GLU A 557 -13.23 14.50 25.18
CA GLU A 557 -13.59 14.39 26.60
C GLU A 557 -12.58 13.54 27.39
N GLN A 558 -11.86 12.64 26.71
CA GLN A 558 -10.85 11.74 27.26
C GLN A 558 -9.41 12.24 27.02
N GLY A 559 -9.22 13.26 26.18
CA GLY A 559 -7.91 13.75 25.75
C GLY A 559 -7.11 12.77 24.87
N ILE A 560 -7.72 11.67 24.42
CA ILE A 560 -7.07 10.61 23.65
C ILE A 560 -7.04 10.99 22.17
N LYS A 561 -5.94 10.64 21.48
CA LYS A 561 -5.80 10.77 20.03
C LYS A 561 -5.07 9.57 19.44
N GLU A 562 -5.36 9.28 18.17
CA GLU A 562 -4.61 8.38 17.30
C GLU A 562 -4.36 9.08 15.96
N SER A 563 -3.28 8.75 15.24
CA SER A 563 -2.93 9.46 14.00
C SER A 563 -2.18 8.61 12.98
N PHE A 564 -2.37 8.94 11.71
CA PHE A 564 -1.91 8.17 10.56
C PHE A 564 -1.23 9.08 9.53
N THR A 565 -0.20 8.56 8.85
CA THR A 565 0.41 9.21 7.68
C THR A 565 0.41 8.25 6.50
N TYR A 566 0.53 8.79 5.29
CA TYR A 566 0.44 8.03 4.04
C TYR A 566 1.63 8.34 3.12
N ASN A 567 1.89 7.47 2.14
CA ASN A 567 2.67 7.80 0.95
C ASN A 567 1.74 8.36 -0.16
N ASP A 568 2.32 8.70 -1.31
CA ASP A 568 1.57 9.21 -2.47
C ASP A 568 0.72 8.10 -3.13
N LYS A 569 1.10 6.84 -2.93
CA LYS A 569 0.29 5.64 -3.22
C LYS A 569 -0.79 5.34 -2.15
N ASN A 570 -1.15 6.27 -1.27
CA ASN A 570 -2.25 6.10 -0.29
C ASN A 570 -2.10 4.94 0.72
N GLN A 571 -0.89 4.39 0.89
CA GLN A 571 -0.58 3.33 1.87
C GLN A 571 -0.10 3.94 3.19
N LYS A 572 -0.51 3.38 4.35
CA LYS A 572 -0.18 3.93 5.68
C LYS A 572 1.33 3.82 5.98
N THR A 573 2.05 4.94 5.96
CA THR A 573 3.49 4.99 6.33
C THR A 573 3.71 5.01 7.84
N THR A 574 2.76 5.55 8.63
CA THR A 574 2.78 5.43 10.10
C THR A 574 1.38 5.23 10.69
N VAL A 575 1.34 4.59 11.86
CA VAL A 575 0.20 4.47 12.76
C VAL A 575 0.69 4.83 14.15
N THR A 576 0.10 5.86 14.78
CA THR A 576 0.29 6.16 16.20
C THR A 576 -0.99 5.84 16.95
N ASP A 577 -0.92 4.90 17.89
CA ASP A 577 -2.10 4.42 18.62
C ASP A 577 -2.61 5.39 19.71
N LYS A 578 -3.72 5.02 20.35
CA LYS A 578 -4.36 5.74 21.46
C LYS A 578 -3.49 5.91 22.71
N ARG A 579 -2.32 5.28 22.78
CA ARG A 579 -1.32 5.38 23.87
C ARG A 579 -0.09 6.18 23.44
N GLY A 580 -0.02 6.65 22.20
CA GLY A 580 1.12 7.38 21.64
C GLY A 580 2.21 6.48 21.05
N TYR A 581 1.96 5.17 20.87
CA TYR A 581 2.93 4.23 20.30
C TYR A 581 2.90 4.29 18.77
N THR A 582 3.98 4.79 18.15
CA THR A 582 4.12 4.91 16.69
C THR A 582 4.78 3.69 16.05
N THR A 583 4.01 2.92 15.28
CA THR A 583 4.51 1.93 14.31
C THR A 583 4.72 2.60 12.94
N ARG A 584 5.77 2.20 12.22
CA ARG A 584 6.10 2.69 10.87
C ARG A 584 6.14 1.53 9.87
N PHE A 585 5.80 1.82 8.62
CA PHE A 585 5.72 0.84 7.54
C PHE A 585 6.52 1.33 6.33
N SER A 586 6.98 0.39 5.50
CA SER A 586 7.61 0.68 4.21
C SER A 586 7.19 -0.36 3.18
N TYR A 587 7.08 0.08 1.92
CA TYR A 587 6.51 -0.70 0.83
C TYR A 587 7.48 -0.73 -0.37
N ASP A 588 7.31 -1.70 -1.28
CA ASP A 588 7.97 -1.67 -2.59
C ASP A 588 7.13 -0.93 -3.65
N ASN A 589 7.59 -0.93 -4.91
CA ASN A 589 6.92 -0.25 -6.02
C ASN A 589 5.60 -0.91 -6.47
N ARG A 590 5.45 -2.23 -6.26
CA ARG A 590 4.21 -3.00 -6.48
C ARG A 590 3.24 -2.88 -5.31
N GLY A 591 3.68 -2.35 -4.17
CA GLY A 591 2.85 -2.03 -3.02
C GLY A 591 2.94 -3.04 -1.88
N HIS A 592 3.77 -4.08 -1.97
CA HIS A 592 3.91 -5.07 -0.90
C HIS A 592 4.61 -4.46 0.33
N LEU A 593 4.22 -4.88 1.53
CA LEU A 593 4.75 -4.39 2.81
C LEU A 593 6.14 -4.99 3.10
N THR A 594 7.22 -4.26 2.83
CA THR A 594 8.60 -4.76 2.97
C THR A 594 9.20 -4.58 4.37
N LYS A 595 8.72 -3.61 5.15
CA LYS A 595 9.27 -3.31 6.49
C LYS A 595 8.21 -2.83 7.46
N ILE A 596 8.32 -3.27 8.71
CA ILE A 596 7.58 -2.76 9.87
C ILE A 596 8.60 -2.38 10.94
N ILE A 597 8.44 -1.20 11.55
CA ILE A 597 9.20 -0.78 12.74
C ILE A 597 8.19 -0.49 13.84
N ASP A 598 8.20 -1.27 14.93
CA ASP A 598 7.28 -1.05 16.06
C ASP A 598 7.68 0.19 16.90
N ALA A 599 6.83 0.54 17.86
CA ALA A 599 7.05 1.69 18.75
C ALA A 599 8.23 1.54 19.75
N LYS A 600 8.88 0.38 19.80
CA LYS A 600 10.14 0.14 20.55
C LYS A 600 11.36 0.16 19.62
N GLY A 601 11.18 0.38 18.32
CA GLY A 601 12.24 0.32 17.32
C GLY A 601 12.53 -1.10 16.80
N ASN A 602 11.73 -2.11 17.19
CA ASN A 602 11.89 -3.48 16.71
C ASN A 602 11.55 -3.56 15.21
N ILE A 603 12.40 -4.18 14.40
CA ILE A 603 12.24 -4.25 12.94
C ILE A 603 11.79 -5.64 12.51
N THR A 604 10.67 -5.73 11.81
CA THR A 604 10.31 -6.89 10.99
C THR A 604 10.51 -6.52 9.51
N ASN A 605 11.21 -7.37 8.76
CA ASN A 605 11.39 -7.20 7.32
C ASN A 605 10.73 -8.37 6.59
N ILE A 606 10.13 -8.09 5.42
CA ILE A 606 9.49 -9.08 4.56
C ILE A 606 10.14 -9.02 3.18
N THR A 607 10.55 -10.17 2.66
CA THR A 607 11.16 -10.32 1.33
C THR A 607 10.22 -11.13 0.45
N TYR A 608 10.01 -10.67 -0.77
CA TYR A 608 9.07 -11.25 -1.74
C TYR A 608 9.80 -11.87 -2.93
N ASN A 609 9.16 -12.83 -3.62
CA ASN A 609 9.61 -13.33 -4.91
C ASN A 609 9.01 -12.50 -6.07
N ALA A 610 9.40 -12.82 -7.32
CA ALA A 610 8.92 -12.14 -8.52
C ALA A 610 7.39 -12.21 -8.75
N MET A 611 6.68 -13.10 -8.05
CA MET A 611 5.22 -13.28 -8.11
C MET A 611 4.47 -12.51 -7.00
N GLY A 612 5.16 -11.73 -6.16
CA GLY A 612 4.52 -11.05 -5.02
C GLY A 612 4.29 -11.96 -3.79
N LYS A 613 4.83 -13.17 -3.78
CA LYS A 613 4.72 -14.08 -2.62
C LYS A 613 5.81 -13.79 -1.58
N PRO A 614 5.50 -13.65 -0.27
CA PRO A 614 6.51 -13.43 0.76
C PRO A 614 7.33 -14.71 0.99
N ILE A 615 8.62 -14.71 0.69
CA ILE A 615 9.53 -15.86 0.87
C ILE A 615 10.25 -15.88 2.22
N VAL A 616 10.42 -14.72 2.86
CA VAL A 616 11.02 -14.60 4.20
C VAL A 616 10.31 -13.50 4.97
N VAL A 617 9.89 -13.81 6.21
CA VAL A 617 9.47 -12.82 7.21
C VAL A 617 10.45 -12.90 8.37
N LYS A 618 11.36 -11.92 8.47
CA LYS A 618 12.41 -11.85 9.49
C LYS A 618 12.05 -10.84 10.56
N GLY A 619 11.77 -11.34 11.77
CA GLY A 619 11.41 -10.55 12.94
C GLY A 619 12.63 -9.96 13.69
N PRO A 620 12.37 -9.24 14.80
CA PRO A 620 13.32 -8.30 15.40
C PRO A 620 14.56 -8.91 16.02
N ASN A 621 14.43 -10.10 16.61
CA ASN A 621 15.52 -10.87 17.20
C ASN A 621 16.25 -11.75 16.15
N GLY A 622 16.02 -11.53 14.86
CA GLY A 622 16.57 -12.34 13.77
C GLY A 622 15.83 -13.66 13.53
N ALA A 623 14.86 -14.03 14.37
CA ALA A 623 13.96 -15.15 14.11
C ALA A 623 13.24 -14.93 12.77
N SER A 624 13.20 -15.95 11.93
CA SER A 624 12.56 -15.86 10.61
C SER A 624 11.66 -17.04 10.33
N TYR A 625 10.51 -16.74 9.73
CA TYR A 625 9.75 -17.69 8.94
C TYR A 625 10.26 -17.63 7.50
N LYS A 626 10.35 -18.78 6.84
CA LYS A 626 10.53 -18.88 5.39
C LYS A 626 9.35 -19.60 4.77
N TYR A 627 9.04 -19.24 3.54
CA TYR A 627 7.96 -19.82 2.76
C TYR A 627 8.51 -20.25 1.41
N SER A 628 8.21 -21.47 0.99
CA SER A 628 8.55 -21.98 -0.33
C SER A 628 7.30 -22.26 -1.14
N TYR A 629 7.37 -21.93 -2.43
CA TYR A 629 6.25 -22.04 -3.37
C TYR A 629 6.66 -22.89 -4.56
N ASP A 630 5.70 -23.56 -5.19
CA ASP A 630 5.90 -24.25 -6.45
C ASP A 630 5.85 -23.30 -7.66
N SER A 631 5.94 -23.86 -8.88
CA SER A 631 5.85 -23.11 -10.14
C SER A 631 4.47 -22.51 -10.44
N LEU A 632 3.43 -22.90 -9.69
CA LEU A 632 2.09 -22.32 -9.74
C LEU A 632 1.88 -21.30 -8.60
N GLY A 633 2.89 -21.07 -7.76
CA GLY A 633 2.81 -20.14 -6.63
C GLY A 633 1.99 -20.65 -5.45
N GLN A 634 1.67 -21.95 -5.38
CA GLN A 634 1.03 -22.54 -4.21
C GLN A 634 2.07 -22.75 -3.09
N LEU A 635 1.65 -22.65 -1.82
CA LEU A 635 2.55 -22.68 -0.67
C LEU A 635 2.88 -24.12 -0.29
N VAL A 636 4.07 -24.62 -0.64
CA VAL A 636 4.45 -26.02 -0.41
C VAL A 636 5.22 -26.27 0.89
N SER A 637 5.84 -25.25 1.49
CA SER A 637 6.55 -25.39 2.77
C SER A 637 6.59 -24.08 3.57
N VAL A 638 6.50 -24.22 4.89
CA VAL A 638 6.73 -23.17 5.89
C VAL A 638 7.80 -23.65 6.88
N GLU A 639 8.97 -23.02 6.87
CA GLU A 639 10.03 -23.20 7.86
C GLU A 639 9.86 -22.14 8.96
N ASN A 640 9.76 -22.54 10.22
CA ASN A 640 9.66 -21.59 11.34
C ASN A 640 11.05 -21.20 11.91
N PRO A 641 11.12 -20.28 12.90
CA PRO A 641 12.39 -19.88 13.50
C PRO A 641 13.23 -21.01 14.12
N LEU A 642 12.59 -22.08 14.61
CA LEU A 642 13.23 -23.26 15.22
C LEU A 642 13.71 -24.31 14.20
N LYS A 643 13.46 -24.09 12.90
CA LYS A 643 13.71 -25.04 11.79
C LYS A 643 12.79 -26.25 11.77
N GLU A 644 11.66 -26.16 12.46
CA GLU A 644 10.50 -27.01 12.25
C GLU A 644 9.86 -26.64 10.89
N GLU A 645 9.54 -27.64 10.07
CA GLU A 645 9.00 -27.47 8.71
C GLU A 645 7.61 -28.10 8.61
N GLN A 646 6.59 -27.30 8.28
CA GLN A 646 5.30 -27.80 7.81
C GLN A 646 5.31 -27.86 6.27
N ARG A 647 4.79 -28.94 5.67
CA ARG A 647 4.66 -29.08 4.21
C ARG A 647 3.21 -29.28 3.79
N LEU A 648 2.82 -28.66 2.69
CA LEU A 648 1.51 -28.83 2.06
C LEU A 648 1.72 -29.52 0.71
N TYR A 649 0.76 -30.36 0.32
CA TYR A 649 0.75 -31.10 -0.93
C TYR A 649 -0.61 -30.91 -1.60
N TYR A 650 -0.59 -30.69 -2.91
CA TYR A 650 -1.77 -30.33 -3.70
C TYR A 650 -2.14 -31.43 -4.69
N ASN A 651 -3.43 -31.59 -4.96
CA ASN A 651 -3.96 -32.44 -6.04
C ASN A 651 -3.93 -31.68 -7.39
N ASP A 652 -4.28 -32.36 -8.48
CA ASP A 652 -4.29 -31.76 -9.82
C ASP A 652 -5.28 -30.58 -9.98
N ASN A 653 -6.27 -30.45 -9.08
CA ASN A 653 -7.21 -29.33 -9.02
C ASN A 653 -6.67 -28.15 -8.18
N GLY A 654 -5.44 -28.23 -7.65
CA GLY A 654 -4.82 -27.20 -6.82
C GLY A 654 -5.30 -27.16 -5.37
N GLN A 655 -6.01 -28.18 -4.90
CA GLN A 655 -6.54 -28.29 -3.54
C GLN A 655 -5.60 -29.11 -2.65
N ILE A 656 -5.58 -28.84 -1.33
CA ILE A 656 -4.66 -29.52 -0.40
C ILE A 656 -5.13 -30.97 -0.15
N GLU A 657 -4.41 -31.96 -0.67
CA GLU A 657 -4.69 -33.39 -0.40
C GLU A 657 -4.09 -33.87 0.94
N LYS A 658 -2.95 -33.31 1.36
CA LYS A 658 -2.33 -33.63 2.65
C LYS A 658 -1.44 -32.49 3.17
N ILE A 659 -1.35 -32.41 4.49
CA ILE A 659 -0.46 -31.51 5.23
C ILE A 659 0.41 -32.37 6.14
N ARG A 660 1.73 -32.18 6.09
CA ARG A 660 2.69 -32.79 7.02
C ARG A 660 3.10 -31.76 8.06
N ASP A 661 2.94 -32.07 9.34
CA ASP A 661 3.42 -31.23 10.45
C ASP A 661 4.93 -31.41 10.72
N ALA A 662 5.45 -30.66 11.69
CA ALA A 662 6.89 -30.62 12.00
C ALA A 662 7.38 -31.94 12.60
N GLU A 663 6.55 -32.57 13.42
CA GLU A 663 6.72 -33.91 13.99
C GLU A 663 6.71 -34.99 12.90
N GLY A 664 6.11 -34.69 11.74
CA GLY A 664 6.09 -35.51 10.56
C GLY A 664 4.85 -36.40 10.43
N ALA A 665 3.83 -36.20 11.27
CA ALA A 665 2.51 -36.76 11.10
C ALA A 665 1.77 -36.03 9.96
N TYR A 666 0.67 -36.63 9.49
CA TYR A 666 -0.06 -36.16 8.31
C TYR A 666 -1.53 -35.96 8.63
N THR A 667 -2.04 -34.77 8.32
CA THR A 667 -3.46 -34.55 8.06
C THR A 667 -3.73 -34.86 6.59
N PHE A 668 -4.77 -35.65 6.30
CA PHE A 668 -5.23 -35.93 4.94
C PHE A 668 -6.60 -35.29 4.72
N LEU A 669 -6.84 -34.80 3.51
CA LEU A 669 -8.14 -34.30 3.08
C LEU A 669 -8.54 -35.00 1.78
N SER A 670 -9.83 -35.15 1.55
CA SER A 670 -10.36 -35.60 0.27
C SER A 670 -11.65 -34.89 -0.07
N TYR A 671 -11.90 -34.78 -1.36
CA TYR A 671 -12.95 -33.98 -1.97
C TYR A 671 -13.92 -34.89 -2.72
N ASP A 672 -15.17 -34.47 -2.83
CA ASP A 672 -16.17 -35.11 -3.70
C ASP A 672 -16.07 -34.59 -5.14
N ASP A 673 -16.92 -35.13 -6.03
CA ASP A 673 -17.02 -34.70 -7.43
C ASP A 673 -17.41 -33.20 -7.58
N ASN A 674 -17.92 -32.59 -6.50
CA ASN A 674 -18.29 -31.18 -6.43
C ASN A 674 -17.13 -30.28 -5.98
N ASN A 675 -15.95 -30.87 -5.72
CA ASN A 675 -14.76 -30.24 -5.12
C ASN A 675 -14.96 -29.74 -3.67
N ASP A 676 -16.03 -30.14 -2.98
CA ASP A 676 -16.24 -29.84 -1.56
C ASP A 676 -15.53 -30.89 -0.69
N ILE A 677 -15.09 -30.52 0.52
CA ILE A 677 -14.42 -31.48 1.43
C ILE A 677 -15.44 -32.52 1.92
N CYS A 678 -15.18 -33.79 1.61
CA CYS A 678 -15.99 -34.94 1.96
C CYS A 678 -15.33 -35.85 3.03
N TYR A 679 -14.02 -35.73 3.24
CA TYR A 679 -13.27 -36.51 4.24
C TYR A 679 -12.06 -35.73 4.77
N ILE A 680 -11.82 -35.86 6.08
CA ILE A 680 -10.60 -35.39 6.76
C ILE A 680 -10.11 -36.51 7.69
N LYS A 681 -8.80 -36.74 7.71
CA LYS A 681 -8.10 -37.48 8.77
C LYS A 681 -7.09 -36.55 9.42
N ASP A 682 -7.21 -36.31 10.73
CA ASP A 682 -6.29 -35.43 11.46
C ASP A 682 -4.91 -36.09 11.70
N SER A 683 -3.92 -35.33 12.16
CA SER A 683 -2.57 -35.85 12.43
C SER A 683 -2.49 -36.84 13.61
N LYS A 684 -3.58 -37.05 14.35
CA LYS A 684 -3.72 -38.12 15.37
C LYS A 684 -4.38 -39.38 14.79
N GLY A 685 -4.79 -39.34 13.51
CA GLY A 685 -5.45 -40.43 12.81
C GLY A 685 -6.97 -40.48 13.02
N ILE A 686 -7.61 -39.45 13.57
CA ILE A 686 -9.06 -39.36 13.73
C ILE A 686 -9.70 -39.02 12.38
N GLU A 687 -10.54 -39.92 11.90
CA GLU A 687 -11.26 -39.78 10.63
C GLU A 687 -12.66 -39.15 10.83
N THR A 688 -13.01 -38.22 9.94
CA THR A 688 -14.34 -37.61 9.84
C THR A 688 -14.76 -37.50 8.38
N PHE A 689 -15.95 -38.00 8.06
CA PHE A 689 -16.59 -37.92 6.75
C PHE A 689 -17.73 -36.90 6.80
N TYR A 690 -18.01 -36.26 5.65
CA TYR A 690 -19.01 -35.22 5.49
C TYR A 690 -19.93 -35.57 4.30
N GLU A 691 -21.25 -35.50 4.49
CA GLU A 691 -22.24 -35.54 3.39
C GLU A 691 -22.80 -34.11 3.24
N ARG A 692 -22.97 -33.64 2.00
CA ARG A 692 -23.41 -32.26 1.68
C ARG A 692 -24.64 -32.25 0.77
N ASP A 693 -25.37 -31.14 0.78
CA ASP A 693 -26.42 -30.85 -0.20
C ASP A 693 -25.90 -30.06 -1.41
N ASP A 694 -26.78 -29.81 -2.40
CA ASP A 694 -26.47 -29.10 -3.64
C ASP A 694 -26.07 -27.62 -3.44
N LEU A 695 -26.19 -27.09 -2.22
CA LEU A 695 -25.71 -25.75 -1.83
C LEU A 695 -24.33 -25.80 -1.15
N GLY A 696 -23.76 -26.99 -0.95
CA GLY A 696 -22.49 -27.25 -0.27
C GLY A 696 -22.61 -27.33 1.26
N ARG A 697 -23.82 -27.30 1.83
CA ARG A 697 -24.07 -27.28 3.28
C ARG A 697 -23.92 -28.69 3.86
N VAL A 698 -23.35 -28.82 5.04
CA VAL A 698 -23.06 -30.14 5.66
C VAL A 698 -24.33 -30.70 6.28
N ILE A 699 -25.01 -31.61 5.58
CA ILE A 699 -26.22 -32.30 6.06
C ILE A 699 -25.91 -33.50 6.97
N SER A 700 -24.65 -33.93 7.01
CA SER A 700 -24.21 -35.09 7.80
C SER A 700 -22.72 -35.02 8.12
N THR A 701 -22.34 -35.41 9.34
CA THR A 701 -20.97 -35.78 9.69
C THR A 701 -20.93 -37.19 10.27
N LYS A 702 -19.88 -37.94 9.97
CA LYS A 702 -19.67 -39.30 10.47
C LYS A 702 -18.25 -39.46 10.97
N ASN A 703 -18.07 -39.92 12.20
CA ASN A 703 -16.73 -40.13 12.77
C ASN A 703 -16.16 -41.54 12.46
N ALA A 704 -14.90 -41.77 12.82
CA ALA A 704 -14.18 -43.04 12.68
C ALA A 704 -14.86 -44.26 13.33
N LEU A 705 -15.74 -44.07 14.32
CA LEU A 705 -16.53 -45.14 14.96
C LEU A 705 -17.86 -45.42 14.22
N GLY A 706 -18.13 -44.70 13.13
CA GLY A 706 -19.38 -44.79 12.37
C GLY A 706 -20.56 -44.04 12.98
N ALA A 707 -20.36 -43.26 14.04
CA ALA A 707 -21.39 -42.44 14.66
C ALA A 707 -21.71 -41.23 13.77
N VAL A 708 -22.99 -41.02 13.45
CA VAL A 708 -23.47 -40.02 12.48
C VAL A 708 -24.27 -38.92 13.16
N THR A 709 -23.91 -37.66 12.93
CA THR A 709 -24.72 -36.48 13.29
C THR A 709 -25.31 -35.89 12.02
N ARG A 710 -26.62 -35.58 12.00
CA ARG A 710 -27.30 -34.98 10.85
C ARG A 710 -27.72 -33.53 11.14
N TYR A 711 -27.82 -32.73 10.08
CA TYR A 711 -28.19 -31.32 10.13
C TYR A 711 -29.23 -31.02 9.06
N GLU A 712 -30.23 -30.21 9.40
CA GLU A 712 -31.24 -29.73 8.48
C GLU A 712 -31.31 -28.21 8.53
N TYR A 713 -31.56 -27.59 7.38
CA TYR A 713 -31.49 -26.16 7.18
C TYR A 713 -32.81 -25.62 6.61
N ASP A 714 -33.12 -24.36 6.90
CA ASP A 714 -34.17 -23.64 6.18
C ASP A 714 -33.67 -23.03 4.85
N LEU A 715 -34.54 -22.22 4.23
CA LEU A 715 -34.25 -21.53 2.97
C LEU A 715 -33.25 -20.36 3.12
N MET A 716 -32.91 -19.97 4.35
CA MET A 716 -31.98 -18.89 4.68
C MET A 716 -30.64 -19.42 5.23
N ASP A 717 -30.34 -20.71 4.98
CA ASP A 717 -29.13 -21.42 5.42
C ASP A 717 -28.96 -21.49 6.94
N ARG A 718 -30.04 -21.32 7.70
CA ARG A 718 -30.06 -21.45 9.17
C ARG A 718 -30.36 -22.90 9.54
N ILE A 719 -29.57 -23.49 10.44
CA ILE A 719 -29.81 -24.85 10.96
C ILE A 719 -31.11 -24.83 11.77
N ILE A 720 -32.11 -25.62 11.36
CA ILE A 720 -33.39 -25.77 12.08
C ILE A 720 -33.46 -27.05 12.93
N ARG A 721 -32.66 -28.06 12.59
CA ARG A 721 -32.59 -29.32 13.36
C ARG A 721 -31.18 -29.93 13.30
N VAL A 722 -30.76 -30.52 14.42
CA VAL A 722 -29.57 -31.38 14.54
C VAL A 722 -30.00 -32.69 15.18
N THR A 723 -29.64 -33.83 14.58
CA THR A 723 -29.90 -35.17 15.14
C THR A 723 -28.57 -35.84 15.47
N ASP A 724 -28.39 -36.24 16.73
CA ASP A 724 -27.15 -36.87 17.20
C ASP A 724 -27.03 -38.36 16.82
N PRO A 725 -25.88 -39.01 17.06
CA PRO A 725 -25.68 -40.43 16.72
C PRO A 725 -26.51 -41.45 17.53
N MET A 726 -27.26 -41.01 18.54
CA MET A 726 -28.20 -41.82 19.30
C MET A 726 -29.65 -41.60 18.83
N GLY A 727 -29.89 -40.67 17.89
CA GLY A 727 -31.21 -40.28 17.41
C GLY A 727 -31.87 -39.16 18.21
N ASN A 728 -31.13 -38.48 19.09
CA ASN A 728 -31.62 -37.35 19.87
C ASN A 728 -31.70 -36.10 18.99
N GLU A 729 -32.87 -35.46 18.89
CA GLU A 729 -33.06 -34.26 18.05
C GLU A 729 -33.02 -32.96 18.87
N SER A 730 -32.24 -31.98 18.40
CA SER A 730 -32.26 -30.59 18.88
C SER A 730 -32.86 -29.69 17.79
N GLY A 731 -33.87 -28.89 18.14
CA GLY A 731 -34.58 -28.00 17.21
C GLY A 731 -34.26 -26.53 17.45
N TYR A 732 -34.27 -25.72 16.40
CA TYR A 732 -33.88 -24.30 16.42
C TYR A 732 -34.91 -23.46 15.66
N GLU A 733 -35.36 -22.34 16.25
CA GLU A 733 -36.35 -21.44 15.65
C GLU A 733 -35.80 -20.00 15.61
N TYR A 734 -36.08 -19.26 14.54
CA TYR A 734 -35.54 -17.91 14.28
C TYR A 734 -36.66 -16.88 14.05
N ASP A 735 -36.39 -15.62 14.40
CA ASP A 735 -37.22 -14.50 13.94
C ASP A 735 -36.97 -14.18 12.46
N LYS A 736 -37.85 -13.36 11.88
CA LYS A 736 -37.75 -12.95 10.46
C LYS A 736 -36.42 -12.27 10.11
N ALA A 737 -35.74 -11.64 11.08
CA ALA A 737 -34.46 -10.97 10.89
C ALA A 737 -33.24 -11.91 11.14
N GLY A 738 -33.48 -13.22 11.27
CA GLY A 738 -32.43 -14.24 11.44
C GLY A 738 -31.89 -14.35 12.87
N LYS A 739 -32.55 -13.76 13.87
CA LYS A 739 -32.15 -13.91 15.28
C LYS A 739 -32.74 -15.19 15.86
N LEU A 740 -31.94 -15.99 16.54
CA LEU A 740 -32.39 -17.20 17.25
C LEU A 740 -33.38 -16.82 18.35
N ILE A 741 -34.58 -17.40 18.34
CA ILE A 741 -35.65 -17.17 19.34
C ILE A 741 -35.96 -18.40 20.19
N SER A 742 -35.56 -19.60 19.76
CA SER A 742 -35.89 -20.86 20.45
C SER A 742 -34.81 -21.90 20.18
N VAL A 743 -34.46 -22.68 21.21
CA VAL A 743 -33.73 -23.95 21.08
C VAL A 743 -34.48 -24.99 21.89
N THR A 744 -34.86 -26.09 21.26
CA THR A 744 -35.48 -27.25 21.88
C THR A 744 -34.43 -28.33 22.05
N ASN A 745 -34.17 -28.74 23.28
CA ASN A 745 -33.27 -29.85 23.61
C ASN A 745 -33.97 -31.21 23.36
N PRO A 746 -33.22 -32.33 23.26
CA PRO A 746 -33.81 -33.63 22.98
C PRO A 746 -34.71 -34.22 24.09
N ASP A 747 -34.64 -33.70 25.31
CA ASP A 747 -35.56 -34.03 26.40
C ASP A 747 -36.88 -33.24 26.34
N GLY A 748 -37.05 -32.39 25.33
CA GLY A 748 -38.20 -31.52 25.13
C GLY A 748 -38.14 -30.20 25.92
N THR A 749 -37.11 -29.97 26.74
CA THR A 749 -36.91 -28.66 27.39
C THR A 749 -36.54 -27.60 26.35
N LYS A 750 -36.87 -26.33 26.62
CA LYS A 750 -36.61 -25.22 25.69
C LYS A 750 -35.84 -24.08 26.35
N LYS A 751 -34.92 -23.49 25.60
CA LYS A 751 -34.45 -22.11 25.78
C LYS A 751 -35.21 -21.20 24.82
N ALA A 752 -35.49 -19.96 25.23
CA ALA A 752 -36.08 -18.94 24.34
C ALA A 752 -35.42 -17.57 24.52
N TRP A 753 -35.49 -16.74 23.48
CA TRP A 753 -34.97 -15.37 23.47
C TRP A 753 -35.95 -14.43 22.81
N GLU A 754 -36.25 -13.30 23.45
CA GLU A 754 -36.87 -12.15 22.79
C GLU A 754 -35.80 -11.14 22.38
N HIS A 755 -35.96 -10.53 21.19
CA HIS A 755 -35.06 -9.49 20.69
C HIS A 755 -35.83 -8.19 20.49
N ASN A 756 -35.32 -7.09 21.04
CA ASN A 756 -35.91 -5.76 20.95
C ASN A 756 -35.87 -5.19 19.52
N SER A 757 -36.35 -3.95 19.35
CA SER A 757 -36.45 -3.30 18.03
C SER A 757 -35.12 -3.09 17.31
N ILE A 758 -34.01 -2.98 18.05
CA ILE A 758 -32.63 -2.91 17.52
C ILE A 758 -31.91 -4.28 17.46
N GLY A 759 -32.62 -5.38 17.69
CA GLY A 759 -32.08 -6.74 17.55
C GLY A 759 -31.08 -7.17 18.63
N LYS A 760 -31.15 -6.57 19.82
CA LYS A 760 -30.47 -7.03 21.05
C LYS A 760 -31.44 -7.85 21.91
N VAL A 761 -30.93 -8.82 22.68
CA VAL A 761 -31.75 -9.69 23.56
C VAL A 761 -32.42 -8.87 24.67
N SER A 762 -33.75 -8.83 24.70
CA SER A 762 -34.55 -8.18 25.77
C SER A 762 -35.05 -9.14 26.82
N GLU A 763 -35.20 -10.42 26.50
CA GLU A 763 -35.52 -11.47 27.49
C GLU A 763 -34.87 -12.79 27.09
N PHE A 764 -34.47 -13.58 28.08
CA PHE A 764 -34.02 -14.96 27.94
C PHE A 764 -34.81 -15.86 28.90
N THR A 765 -35.29 -17.00 28.41
CA THR A 765 -35.94 -18.04 29.20
C THR A 765 -35.11 -19.31 29.15
N ASP A 766 -34.82 -19.90 30.30
CA ASP A 766 -34.04 -21.15 30.40
C ASP A 766 -34.91 -22.42 30.41
N GLU A 767 -34.23 -23.59 30.41
CA GLU A 767 -34.84 -24.92 30.40
C GLU A 767 -35.83 -25.17 31.55
N ALA A 768 -35.72 -24.43 32.66
CA ALA A 768 -36.60 -24.53 33.82
C ALA A 768 -37.77 -23.51 33.77
N GLY A 769 -37.92 -22.79 32.66
CA GLY A 769 -38.93 -21.75 32.48
C GLY A 769 -38.64 -20.46 33.25
N ARG A 770 -37.40 -20.24 33.70
CA ARG A 770 -37.03 -19.02 34.43
C ARG A 770 -36.69 -17.91 33.44
N THR A 771 -37.39 -16.78 33.52
CA THR A 771 -37.16 -15.62 32.67
C THR A 771 -36.11 -14.68 33.26
N THR A 772 -35.32 -14.06 32.38
CA THR A 772 -34.33 -13.03 32.69
C THR A 772 -34.49 -11.89 31.69
N SER A 773 -35.22 -10.84 32.09
CA SER A 773 -35.41 -9.64 31.28
C SER A 773 -34.17 -8.74 31.33
N ILE A 774 -33.63 -8.38 30.17
CA ILE A 774 -32.43 -7.55 29.99
C ILE A 774 -32.85 -6.15 29.55
N LYS A 775 -32.31 -5.12 30.21
CA LYS A 775 -32.49 -3.72 29.82
C LYS A 775 -31.14 -3.11 29.50
N TYR A 776 -31.05 -2.50 28.33
CA TYR A 776 -29.90 -1.68 27.93
C TYR A 776 -30.14 -0.24 28.38
N ASN A 777 -29.05 0.49 28.61
CA ASN A 777 -29.08 1.95 28.54
C ASN A 777 -29.27 2.40 27.08
N ASN A 778 -29.79 3.61 26.92
CA ASN A 778 -29.65 4.41 25.71
C ASN A 778 -28.20 4.94 25.60
#